data_AF-A0A370KYP1-F1
#
_entry.id   AF-A0A370KYP1-F1
#
_cell.length_a   1.000
_cell.length_b   1.000
_cell.length_c   1.000
_cell.angle_alpha   90.00
_cell.angle_beta   90.00
_cell.angle_gamma   90.00
#
_symmetry.space_group_name_H-M   'P 1'
#
loop_
_entity.id
_entity.type
_entity.pdbx_description
1 polymer ?
#
loop_
_entity_poly.entity_id
_entity_poly.type
_entity_poly.pdbx_seq_one_letter_code
_entity_poly.pdbx_strand_id
1 'polypeptide(L)'
;MSNDISTAAGATPAKPSGAFNFAFVSFDQTQIDAGNIKANQIAGSNSDGNIKITLEGHTEFFALDHDRIDNSNRGDYHVRAGGATNDFVRGVFIASVARNGVDWGFGDGTEYGAAAIGIRGDNSLFVSVNNSRGAEYNTDVSVANFDFERYLGAWVRDNGNRVTTAGQGTSRIHTERNADASFTVRIDGVNSLTDGVLLITGAENRAQYGAARPLADGSGWIIDVHDNNVDGYANTGYEFGFTYLPKGDVNTTFGRIMSDGSSEVANGDYTINKIGTGEYELYVNGRTPADGALIVTAEGLDGANIDNVVSYQPMANGKGWIVQTRDFPSTNLEDAGNSTVPDDFGHMNGPVDPNFAGVPVETIIASYQDAQDGNTLIAAHRAGYWENGVRILPENSIPSIERAIALGADIVEIDLMKTKDGHYVVMHDGNIDRTTTGRGNVSDLTLEQIRAEHLVIEGNRTVTDERVPTLEEALAAIDGKVMVNLDKVAVSQFAEVSAIAAAAGVADQCIFKAAISTDAELATVKAALAQSAPGIHFMPIMYPGVSAEFVAKVFAELGPDAVEINVYPNSFGWTSDPGPFFTPAMKAVFDQYDVRYFINTLFDGQGNDDGSMSGGRGDFVALGRPDLVYGYWADQGVSIIQTDELRIAANYLNAHGYRQSLVDDGGSATPGDDLLTGTAGDDALGGLAGDDVLSGLAGNDTLDGGADDDTLLGGEGNDALAGGSGDDDLDGGAGNDALIGGAGDDVLKGGDGVDTADYSADTAGVVVNLATGSAIGEASGQDELSGIETVLGGAGNDALTGDAAANTLNGGAGNDALDGGAGDDTLIGGEGSDTLVLQAATGAILLDLTAGKASAAGLGTDSFTGIEAFRLGAGDDVVTLVAASAPVGPIDGGAGHDRLVLTGTGTLGALTGVEQLDLAGNWTVTGHGANLAFQDGAQTLAIEAGFTGTLSEFGQDDRIQLLGFTGAQATLGAGNLLTVTGGAGATLTLHLDPADDYAGMAFTVSADGLGGSYLSYGPANAGDDVFSGGNGSDAYDGGAGNDAITGGAGDDTLLGNLGNDSVDGGSGADSVSGGTGDDVLKGGSGIDVVDGGDGNDTIDAGSDADTVNGGAGDDVVKGGSGDDRLTGGAGDDALSGGSGHDSFVFAAGFGHDAIGDFTLTGSGSDTIQFDADVFAGFAAVQDAAEQVGHDVVITLDDHNALTLSNTALASLTADDFRFAA
;
A
#
# COMPACT_ATOMS: atom_id res chain seq x y z
N MET A 1 65.58 -31.86 -31.33
CA MET A 1 66.85 -32.61 -31.26
C MET A 1 67.89 -31.86 -32.10
N SER A 2 69.08 -31.60 -31.57
CA SER A 2 70.17 -30.88 -32.26
C SER A 2 70.73 -31.69 -33.44
N ASN A 3 71.34 -31.00 -34.41
CA ASN A 3 72.69 -31.37 -34.89
C ASN A 3 73.35 -30.25 -35.71
N ASP A 4 74.52 -29.84 -35.24
CA ASP A 4 75.60 -29.16 -35.98
C ASP A 4 75.93 -29.89 -37.29
N ILE A 5 76.09 -29.14 -38.39
CA ILE A 5 77.11 -29.46 -39.41
C ILE A 5 77.79 -28.16 -39.86
N SER A 6 79.06 -28.06 -39.47
CA SER A 6 80.03 -27.07 -39.90
C SER A 6 80.49 -27.30 -41.34
N THR A 7 80.91 -26.20 -41.96
CA THR A 7 81.41 -26.07 -43.33
C THR A 7 82.67 -26.89 -43.61
N ALA A 8 82.75 -27.57 -44.76
CA ALA A 8 84.02 -27.82 -45.46
C ALA A 8 83.80 -28.03 -46.97
N ALA A 9 84.61 -27.32 -47.75
CA ALA A 9 84.52 -27.16 -49.20
C ALA A 9 84.91 -28.43 -49.99
N GLY A 10 84.22 -28.64 -51.12
CA GLY A 10 84.85 -29.30 -52.28
C GLY A 10 84.43 -30.73 -52.63
N ALA A 11 83.16 -31.12 -52.50
CA ALA A 11 82.57 -32.22 -53.27
C ALA A 11 81.05 -32.03 -53.33
N THR A 12 80.42 -32.16 -54.50
CA THR A 12 78.95 -32.08 -54.67
C THR A 12 78.24 -33.31 -54.09
N PRO A 13 77.42 -33.18 -53.04
CA PRO A 13 76.41 -34.17 -52.68
C PRO A 13 75.07 -33.78 -53.34
N ALA A 14 74.21 -34.74 -53.61
CA ALA A 14 72.83 -34.50 -53.99
C ALA A 14 72.18 -33.53 -52.98
N LYS A 15 71.72 -32.37 -53.45
CA LYS A 15 70.91 -31.48 -52.61
C LYS A 15 69.54 -32.16 -52.41
N PRO A 16 69.11 -32.43 -51.17
CA PRO A 16 67.75 -32.89 -50.90
C PRO A 16 66.78 -31.79 -51.37
N SER A 17 65.77 -32.19 -52.13
CA SER A 17 64.65 -31.32 -52.46
C SER A 17 63.84 -31.04 -51.18
N GLY A 18 63.81 -29.77 -50.77
CA GLY A 18 62.82 -29.21 -49.86
C GLY A 18 63.06 -29.46 -48.38
N ALA A 19 63.92 -28.67 -47.74
CA ALA A 19 63.78 -28.46 -46.30
C ALA A 19 62.54 -27.59 -46.04
N PHE A 20 61.57 -28.11 -45.28
CA PHE A 20 60.46 -27.33 -44.75
C PHE A 20 60.93 -26.66 -43.46
N ASN A 21 60.83 -25.32 -43.37
CA ASN A 21 61.06 -24.62 -42.11
C ASN A 21 59.76 -24.63 -41.31
N PHE A 22 59.80 -25.13 -40.08
CA PHE A 22 58.68 -25.10 -39.13
C PHE A 22 58.98 -24.08 -38.02
N ALA A 23 58.02 -23.21 -37.72
CA ALA A 23 58.01 -22.41 -36.49
C ALA A 23 57.00 -23.04 -35.52
N PHE A 24 57.39 -23.23 -34.25
CA PHE A 24 56.51 -23.72 -33.19
C PHE A 24 56.21 -22.58 -32.22
N VAL A 25 54.93 -22.33 -31.94
CA VAL A 25 54.49 -21.36 -30.93
C VAL A 25 53.47 -22.05 -30.04
N SER A 26 53.68 -22.04 -28.72
CA SER A 26 52.72 -22.51 -27.71
C SER A 26 52.34 -21.36 -26.79
N PHE A 27 51.07 -21.24 -26.42
CA PHE A 27 50.57 -20.24 -25.48
C PHE A 27 49.94 -20.91 -24.24
N ASP A 28 49.94 -20.21 -23.10
CA ASP A 28 49.32 -20.67 -21.84
C ASP A 28 47.86 -20.20 -21.70
N GLN A 29 47.06 -20.95 -20.94
CA GLN A 29 45.62 -21.21 -21.12
C GLN A 29 44.62 -20.12 -20.70
N THR A 30 45.02 -18.88 -20.39
CA THR A 30 44.07 -17.96 -19.72
C THR A 30 43.77 -16.63 -20.39
N GLN A 31 44.37 -16.24 -21.53
CA GLN A 31 44.00 -14.98 -22.21
C GLN A 31 44.27 -14.98 -23.73
N ILE A 32 43.43 -15.66 -24.53
CA ILE A 32 43.45 -15.45 -25.99
C ILE A 32 42.02 -15.44 -26.55
N ASP A 33 41.57 -14.25 -26.95
CA ASP A 33 40.44 -14.05 -27.86
C ASP A 33 40.89 -14.23 -29.31
N ALA A 34 40.06 -14.86 -30.14
CA ALA A 34 40.40 -15.36 -31.48
C ALA A 34 40.69 -14.28 -32.56
N GLY A 35 40.77 -13.00 -32.21
CA GLY A 35 40.87 -11.88 -33.16
C GLY A 35 42.24 -11.24 -33.39
N ASN A 36 43.28 -11.48 -32.57
CA ASN A 36 44.38 -10.51 -32.44
C ASN A 36 45.83 -11.00 -32.70
N ILE A 37 46.06 -11.92 -33.66
CA ILE A 37 47.43 -12.21 -34.14
C ILE A 37 47.69 -11.45 -35.45
N LYS A 38 48.55 -10.42 -35.43
CA LYS A 38 48.99 -9.66 -36.61
C LYS A 38 50.48 -9.86 -36.88
N ALA A 39 50.83 -10.22 -38.12
CA ALA A 39 52.22 -10.33 -38.60
C ALA A 39 52.48 -9.23 -39.65
N ASN A 40 53.31 -8.24 -39.31
CA ASN A 40 53.58 -7.10 -40.20
C ASN A 40 55.05 -7.08 -40.65
N GLN A 41 55.29 -6.80 -41.94
CA GLN A 41 56.61 -6.48 -42.48
C GLN A 41 56.90 -4.99 -42.29
N ILE A 42 58.05 -4.62 -41.71
CA ILE A 42 58.40 -3.21 -41.45
C ILE A 42 59.00 -2.57 -42.71
N ALA A 43 58.48 -1.42 -43.13
CA ALA A 43 59.01 -0.65 -44.26
C ALA A 43 60.13 0.32 -43.82
N GLY A 44 61.36 0.08 -44.25
CA GLY A 44 62.51 0.99 -44.07
C GLY A 44 63.76 0.46 -44.75
N SER A 45 64.44 1.30 -45.53
CA SER A 45 65.51 0.96 -46.47
C SER A 45 66.71 0.20 -45.87
N ASN A 46 67.10 -0.88 -46.57
CA ASN A 46 68.38 -1.60 -46.58
C ASN A 46 68.43 -2.95 -45.81
N SER A 47 68.24 -4.01 -46.61
CA SER A 47 68.87 -5.34 -46.58
C SER A 47 68.72 -6.34 -45.43
N ASP A 48 68.03 -6.07 -44.32
CA ASP A 48 67.75 -7.12 -43.31
C ASP A 48 66.24 -7.32 -43.09
N GLY A 49 65.67 -8.36 -43.73
CA GLY A 49 64.24 -8.69 -43.69
C GLY A 49 63.84 -9.55 -42.48
N ASN A 50 63.41 -8.92 -41.39
CA ASN A 50 62.79 -9.60 -40.24
C ASN A 50 61.26 -9.43 -40.25
N ILE A 51 60.52 -10.47 -39.85
CA ILE A 51 59.06 -10.41 -39.59
C ILE A 51 58.83 -10.08 -38.12
N LYS A 52 57.96 -9.10 -37.82
CA LYS A 52 57.56 -8.73 -36.45
C LYS A 52 56.18 -9.29 -36.13
N ILE A 53 56.08 -10.07 -35.06
CA ILE A 53 54.80 -10.51 -34.46
C ILE A 53 54.67 -9.77 -33.14
N THR A 54 53.53 -9.11 -32.90
CA THR A 54 53.29 -8.33 -31.67
C THR A 54 52.02 -8.83 -30.98
N LEU A 55 52.10 -9.07 -29.68
CA LEU A 55 50.96 -9.31 -28.78
C LEU A 55 51.12 -8.33 -27.60
N GLU A 56 50.02 -7.76 -27.10
CA GLU A 56 49.96 -6.70 -26.07
C GLU A 56 51.22 -6.58 -25.18
N GLY A 57 52.05 -5.56 -25.47
CA GLY A 57 53.21 -5.19 -24.64
C GLY A 57 54.49 -6.03 -24.79
N HIS A 58 54.49 -7.17 -25.49
CA HIS A 58 55.69 -8.00 -25.70
C HIS A 58 56.11 -8.10 -27.18
N THR A 59 57.40 -7.91 -27.46
CA THR A 59 57.99 -7.97 -28.82
C THR A 59 59.13 -8.99 -28.87
N GLU A 60 59.07 -9.95 -29.80
CA GLU A 60 60.21 -10.79 -30.20
C GLU A 60 60.46 -10.73 -31.71
N PHE A 61 61.70 -10.98 -32.14
CA PHE A 61 62.17 -10.84 -33.53
C PHE A 61 62.63 -12.19 -34.11
N PHE A 62 62.26 -12.49 -35.35
CA PHE A 62 62.75 -13.68 -36.09
C PHE A 62 63.30 -13.30 -37.48
N ALA A 63 64.42 -13.93 -37.86
CA ALA A 63 65.08 -13.77 -39.16
C ALA A 63 64.77 -14.95 -40.10
N LEU A 64 64.38 -14.67 -41.35
CA LEU A 64 64.17 -15.67 -42.41
C LEU A 64 65.05 -15.32 -43.63
N ASP A 65 65.78 -16.31 -44.14
CA ASP A 65 66.73 -16.17 -45.26
C ASP A 65 66.03 -15.92 -46.61
N HIS A 66 66.51 -14.96 -47.39
CA HIS A 66 65.77 -14.19 -48.39
C HIS A 66 66.34 -14.35 -49.81
N ASP A 67 66.13 -15.51 -50.44
CA ASP A 67 66.52 -15.72 -51.85
C ASP A 67 65.40 -16.31 -52.75
N ARG A 68 64.15 -16.42 -52.28
CA ARG A 68 63.05 -17.05 -53.04
C ARG A 68 61.64 -16.46 -52.91
N ILE A 69 61.47 -15.26 -52.36
CA ILE A 69 60.15 -14.62 -52.26
C ILE A 69 60.21 -13.29 -53.02
N ASP A 70 59.89 -13.33 -54.31
CA ASP A 70 59.56 -12.12 -55.07
C ASP A 70 58.03 -12.01 -55.10
N ASN A 71 57.48 -11.03 -54.40
CA ASN A 71 56.08 -10.67 -54.52
C ASN A 71 55.95 -9.15 -54.64
N SER A 72 55.62 -8.70 -55.84
CA SER A 72 55.41 -7.28 -56.16
C SER A 72 53.96 -6.80 -55.94
N ASN A 73 53.11 -7.57 -55.25
CA ASN A 73 51.81 -7.10 -54.74
C ASN A 73 51.71 -7.28 -53.23
N ARG A 74 51.40 -6.17 -52.53
CA ARG A 74 51.25 -6.08 -51.07
C ARG A 74 49.88 -6.65 -50.67
N GLY A 75 49.84 -7.81 -50.03
CA GLY A 75 48.62 -8.43 -49.49
C GLY A 75 48.86 -9.04 -48.10
N ASP A 76 47.96 -8.76 -47.17
CA ASP A 76 47.94 -9.33 -45.81
C ASP A 76 47.43 -10.79 -45.85
N TYR A 77 48.08 -11.69 -45.10
CA TYR A 77 47.62 -13.08 -44.96
C TYR A 77 46.70 -13.20 -43.73
N HIS A 78 45.43 -13.55 -43.92
CA HIS A 78 44.50 -13.89 -42.83
C HIS A 78 44.35 -15.41 -42.69
N VAL A 79 44.67 -15.96 -41.52
CA VAL A 79 44.29 -17.32 -41.11
C VAL A 79 42.92 -17.23 -40.45
N ARG A 80 41.86 -17.72 -41.12
CA ARG A 80 40.52 -17.84 -40.51
C ARG A 80 40.35 -19.23 -39.91
N ALA A 81 40.24 -19.32 -38.59
CA ALA A 81 39.56 -20.46 -37.96
C ALA A 81 38.07 -20.34 -38.27
N GLY A 82 37.45 -21.41 -38.78
CA GLY A 82 36.03 -21.41 -39.13
C GLY A 82 35.15 -21.11 -37.90
N GLY A 83 34.13 -20.28 -38.10
CA GLY A 83 33.26 -19.78 -37.05
C GLY A 83 32.51 -20.88 -36.32
N ALA A 84 32.91 -21.11 -35.08
CA ALA A 84 32.08 -21.59 -33.97
C ALA A 84 32.68 -20.91 -32.74
N THR A 85 31.99 -19.93 -32.17
CA THR A 85 32.39 -19.28 -30.93
C THR A 85 32.20 -20.27 -29.77
N ASN A 86 33.18 -21.18 -29.61
CA ASN A 86 33.68 -21.73 -28.32
C ASN A 86 34.71 -22.87 -28.44
N ASP A 87 35.43 -23.04 -29.55
CA ASP A 87 36.53 -24.03 -29.63
C ASP A 87 37.90 -23.40 -29.33
N PHE A 88 38.51 -23.77 -28.21
CA PHE A 88 39.89 -23.42 -27.85
C PHE A 88 40.90 -24.09 -28.81
N VAL A 89 41.65 -23.30 -29.58
CA VAL A 89 42.69 -23.78 -30.51
C VAL A 89 44.04 -23.92 -29.78
N ARG A 90 44.64 -25.11 -29.77
CA ARG A 90 45.92 -25.40 -29.05
C ARG A 90 47.21 -25.24 -29.89
N GLY A 91 47.14 -24.62 -31.07
CA GLY A 91 48.32 -24.27 -31.88
C GLY A 91 48.00 -24.11 -33.37
N VAL A 92 48.77 -23.27 -34.08
CA VAL A 92 48.60 -22.99 -35.52
C VAL A 92 49.87 -23.36 -36.28
N PHE A 93 49.73 -24.16 -37.35
CA PHE A 93 50.81 -24.45 -38.30
C PHE A 93 50.57 -23.69 -39.61
N ILE A 94 51.57 -22.95 -40.11
CA ILE A 94 51.53 -22.30 -41.43
C ILE A 94 52.62 -22.90 -42.31
N ALA A 95 52.25 -23.43 -43.48
CA ALA A 95 53.19 -23.85 -44.52
C ALA A 95 52.77 -23.23 -45.87
N SER A 96 53.70 -22.57 -46.57
CA SER A 96 53.49 -22.14 -47.97
C SER A 96 54.04 -23.21 -48.92
N VAL A 97 53.32 -23.52 -50.01
CA VAL A 97 53.75 -24.48 -51.03
C VAL A 97 53.98 -23.76 -52.37
N ALA A 98 55.18 -23.86 -52.95
CA ALA A 98 55.47 -23.39 -54.31
C ALA A 98 55.51 -24.57 -55.31
N ARG A 99 54.94 -24.40 -56.51
CA ARG A 99 54.93 -25.44 -57.56
C ARG A 99 56.33 -25.66 -58.17
N ASN A 100 56.65 -26.95 -58.39
CA ASN A 100 57.75 -27.42 -59.24
C ASN A 100 57.43 -27.15 -60.72
N GLY A 101 58.40 -26.59 -61.46
CA GLY A 101 58.15 -25.88 -62.71
C GLY A 101 58.17 -26.65 -64.02
N VAL A 102 57.47 -26.07 -65.01
CA VAL A 102 57.80 -25.94 -66.44
C VAL A 102 57.08 -24.67 -66.95
N ASP A 103 57.78 -23.83 -67.71
CA ASP A 103 57.40 -22.48 -68.18
C ASP A 103 57.05 -22.49 -69.68
N TRP A 104 55.86 -22.03 -70.10
CA TRP A 104 55.59 -21.45 -71.44
C TRP A 104 54.35 -20.52 -71.44
N GLY A 105 54.57 -19.20 -71.54
CA GLY A 105 53.69 -18.26 -72.29
C GLY A 105 52.74 -17.35 -71.48
N PHE A 106 53.01 -16.03 -71.53
CA PHE A 106 52.30 -14.93 -70.87
C PHE A 106 50.76 -14.93 -70.92
N GLY A 107 50.12 -14.66 -69.76
CA GLY A 107 48.76 -14.15 -69.65
C GLY A 107 48.16 -14.32 -68.25
N ASP A 108 47.96 -13.17 -67.58
CA ASP A 108 47.21 -12.91 -66.32
C ASP A 108 47.67 -13.54 -64.98
N GLY A 109 47.54 -12.73 -63.92
CA GLY A 109 48.12 -12.97 -62.60
C GLY A 109 47.22 -13.86 -61.73
N THR A 110 47.79 -14.97 -61.26
CA THR A 110 47.15 -15.94 -60.35
C THR A 110 47.78 -15.90 -58.95
N GLU A 111 46.94 -15.82 -57.92
CA GLU A 111 47.28 -15.86 -56.49
C GLU A 111 47.63 -17.27 -55.98
N TYR A 112 48.45 -17.35 -54.92
CA TYR A 112 48.89 -18.60 -54.26
C TYR A 112 47.87 -19.07 -53.19
N GLY A 113 47.54 -20.36 -53.15
CA GLY A 113 46.69 -20.95 -52.10
C GLY A 113 47.48 -21.33 -50.84
N ALA A 114 46.96 -20.99 -49.65
CA ALA A 114 47.48 -21.44 -48.35
C ALA A 114 46.62 -22.58 -47.78
N ALA A 115 47.24 -23.55 -47.11
CA ALA A 115 46.56 -24.57 -46.34
C ALA A 115 46.85 -24.39 -44.84
N ALA A 116 45.81 -24.39 -44.01
CA ALA A 116 45.93 -24.33 -42.55
C ALA A 116 45.54 -25.68 -41.94
N ILE A 117 46.36 -26.19 -41.01
CA ILE A 117 46.12 -27.42 -40.26
C ILE A 117 46.02 -27.05 -38.78
N GLY A 118 44.89 -27.37 -38.14
CA GLY A 118 44.63 -27.08 -36.73
C GLY A 118 44.10 -28.31 -35.98
N ILE A 119 44.31 -28.32 -34.67
CA ILE A 119 43.73 -29.31 -33.74
C ILE A 119 42.68 -28.59 -32.89
N ARG A 120 41.44 -29.07 -32.91
CA ARG A 120 40.33 -28.51 -32.12
C ARG A 120 40.42 -28.96 -30.65
N GLY A 121 39.64 -28.32 -29.77
CA GLY A 121 39.62 -28.61 -28.32
C GLY A 121 39.26 -30.06 -27.96
N ASP A 122 38.62 -30.79 -28.88
CA ASP A 122 38.26 -32.21 -28.80
C ASP A 122 39.36 -33.16 -29.35
N ASN A 123 40.52 -32.63 -29.72
CA ASN A 123 41.65 -33.30 -30.39
C ASN A 123 41.39 -33.77 -31.84
N SER A 124 40.29 -33.36 -32.48
CA SER A 124 40.09 -33.64 -33.91
C SER A 124 40.99 -32.78 -34.80
N LEU A 125 41.45 -33.36 -35.92
CA LEU A 125 42.29 -32.68 -36.91
C LEU A 125 41.41 -32.03 -37.98
N PHE A 126 41.60 -30.73 -38.23
CA PHE A 126 40.94 -30.03 -39.34
C PHE A 126 41.96 -29.45 -40.31
N VAL A 127 41.71 -29.63 -41.61
CA VAL A 127 42.51 -29.10 -42.72
C VAL A 127 41.63 -28.19 -43.57
N SER A 128 41.98 -26.91 -43.68
CA SER A 128 41.33 -25.97 -44.58
C SER A 128 42.24 -25.67 -45.76
N VAL A 129 41.74 -25.85 -46.97
CA VAL A 129 42.38 -25.41 -48.22
C VAL A 129 41.42 -24.43 -48.88
N ASN A 130 41.84 -23.18 -49.02
CA ASN A 130 40.99 -22.14 -49.60
C ASN A 130 41.31 -22.00 -51.10
N ASN A 131 40.30 -22.05 -51.97
CA ASN A 131 40.45 -21.73 -53.39
C ASN A 131 39.29 -20.83 -53.84
N SER A 132 39.59 -19.68 -54.43
CA SER A 132 38.67 -18.53 -54.47
C SER A 132 37.79 -18.39 -55.73
N ARG A 133 37.88 -19.26 -56.76
CA ARG A 133 36.89 -19.28 -57.87
C ARG A 133 36.74 -20.68 -58.47
N GLY A 134 35.51 -21.12 -58.71
CA GLY A 134 35.12 -22.47 -59.15
C GLY A 134 35.64 -22.93 -60.52
N ALA A 135 36.93 -23.19 -60.65
CA ALA A 135 37.53 -23.96 -61.74
C ALA A 135 38.34 -25.13 -61.16
N GLU A 136 38.09 -26.34 -61.68
CA GLU A 136 38.74 -27.59 -61.28
C GLU A 136 40.27 -27.52 -61.44
N TYR A 137 41.02 -27.54 -60.34
CA TYR A 137 42.45 -27.84 -60.36
C TYR A 137 42.88 -28.67 -59.14
N ASN A 138 43.51 -29.82 -59.41
CA ASN A 138 44.01 -30.77 -58.41
C ASN A 138 45.06 -30.16 -57.47
N THR A 139 44.80 -30.24 -56.17
CA THR A 139 45.79 -30.10 -55.08
C THR A 139 45.93 -31.43 -54.37
N ASP A 140 47.04 -32.14 -54.60
CA ASP A 140 47.41 -33.35 -53.85
C ASP A 140 47.97 -32.95 -52.47
N VAL A 141 47.29 -33.35 -51.39
CA VAL A 141 47.82 -33.25 -50.02
C VAL A 141 48.24 -34.66 -49.56
N SER A 142 49.55 -34.93 -49.51
CA SER A 142 50.06 -36.19 -48.94
C SER A 142 50.35 -36.01 -47.44
N VAL A 143 49.59 -36.68 -46.57
CA VAL A 143 49.85 -36.70 -45.13
C VAL A 143 50.59 -38.00 -44.79
N ALA A 144 51.85 -37.89 -44.33
CA ALA A 144 52.64 -39.04 -43.90
C ALA A 144 52.54 -39.21 -42.37
N ASN A 145 52.17 -40.42 -41.93
CA ASN A 145 52.19 -40.94 -40.56
C ASN A 145 51.35 -40.17 -39.51
N PHE A 146 50.06 -40.46 -39.46
CA PHE A 146 49.25 -40.28 -38.25
C PHE A 146 48.72 -41.64 -37.79
N ASP A 147 48.82 -41.90 -36.49
CA ASP A 147 48.38 -43.13 -35.84
C ASP A 147 46.86 -43.06 -35.60
N PHE A 148 46.08 -43.82 -36.37
CA PHE A 148 44.62 -43.69 -36.48
C PHE A 148 43.81 -44.47 -35.42
N GLU A 149 44.45 -45.08 -34.42
CA GLU A 149 43.74 -45.94 -33.44
C GLU A 149 42.76 -45.20 -32.50
N ARG A 150 42.56 -43.88 -32.63
CA ARG A 150 41.70 -43.07 -31.72
C ARG A 150 40.61 -42.21 -32.36
N TYR A 151 40.38 -42.26 -33.68
CA TYR A 151 39.45 -41.33 -34.35
C TYR A 151 38.30 -42.08 -35.06
N LEU A 152 37.05 -41.77 -34.66
CA LEU A 152 35.82 -42.39 -35.19
C LEU A 152 35.09 -41.38 -36.12
N GLY A 153 35.16 -41.62 -37.43
CA GLY A 153 34.34 -40.93 -38.44
C GLY A 153 35.05 -40.80 -39.80
N ALA A 154 34.38 -41.15 -40.89
CA ALA A 154 34.87 -40.96 -42.26
C ALA A 154 33.75 -40.40 -43.14
N TRP A 155 34.01 -39.32 -43.88
CA TRP A 155 33.11 -38.72 -44.86
C TRP A 155 33.60 -39.02 -46.27
N VAL A 156 32.72 -39.48 -47.17
CA VAL A 156 33.05 -39.80 -48.56
C VAL A 156 32.24 -38.89 -49.48
N ARG A 157 32.93 -38.03 -50.26
CA ARG A 157 32.35 -37.25 -51.36
C ARG A 157 32.75 -37.87 -52.69
N ASP A 158 31.80 -38.14 -53.58
CA ASP A 158 32.09 -38.48 -54.98
C ASP A 158 31.68 -37.32 -55.90
N ASN A 159 32.69 -36.61 -56.40
CA ASN A 159 32.60 -35.72 -57.57
C ASN A 159 33.78 -36.02 -58.51
N GLY A 160 33.99 -37.29 -58.87
CA GLY A 160 35.06 -37.71 -59.78
C GLY A 160 36.47 -37.78 -59.17
N ASN A 161 36.62 -37.50 -57.87
CA ASN A 161 37.84 -37.72 -57.12
C ASN A 161 37.89 -39.16 -56.59
N ARG A 162 38.73 -40.00 -57.21
CA ARG A 162 39.05 -41.32 -56.68
C ARG A 162 39.93 -41.16 -55.44
N VAL A 163 39.39 -41.36 -54.24
CA VAL A 163 40.22 -41.55 -53.04
C VAL A 163 40.94 -42.89 -53.18
N THR A 164 42.12 -42.89 -53.80
CA THR A 164 43.03 -44.04 -53.78
C THR A 164 43.86 -44.00 -52.51
N THR A 165 43.43 -44.69 -51.47
CA THR A 165 44.31 -45.06 -50.35
C THR A 165 45.33 -46.08 -50.85
N ALA A 166 46.56 -45.66 -51.11
CA ALA A 166 47.64 -46.58 -51.44
C ALA A 166 48.22 -47.19 -50.14
N GLY A 167 47.95 -48.48 -49.89
CA GLY A 167 48.82 -49.31 -49.06
C GLY A 167 48.24 -49.82 -47.73
N GLN A 168 47.49 -50.93 -47.84
CA GLN A 168 47.52 -52.13 -46.98
C GLN A 168 47.41 -51.94 -45.45
N GLY A 169 46.17 -51.92 -44.94
CA GLY A 169 45.89 -52.25 -43.53
C GLY A 169 44.71 -51.48 -42.94
N THR A 170 43.59 -52.19 -42.74
CA THR A 170 42.47 -51.83 -41.85
C THR A 170 41.72 -50.52 -42.13
N SER A 171 40.92 -50.49 -43.21
CA SER A 171 39.76 -49.59 -43.29
C SER A 171 38.51 -50.41 -42.93
N ARG A 172 37.71 -49.94 -41.96
CA ARG A 172 36.54 -50.68 -41.43
C ARG A 172 35.28 -50.57 -42.30
N ILE A 173 35.25 -49.75 -43.35
CA ILE A 173 34.03 -49.51 -44.16
C ILE A 173 34.37 -49.61 -45.65
N HIS A 174 33.62 -50.42 -46.39
CA HIS A 174 33.69 -50.66 -47.82
C HIS A 174 32.34 -50.34 -48.46
N THR A 175 32.30 -49.61 -49.58
CA THR A 175 31.07 -49.32 -50.33
C THR A 175 31.20 -49.82 -51.78
N GLU A 176 30.18 -50.54 -52.26
CA GLU A 176 30.09 -51.01 -53.65
C GLU A 176 28.74 -50.62 -54.25
N ARG A 177 28.75 -50.03 -55.46
CA ARG A 177 27.52 -49.73 -56.21
C ARG A 177 27.06 -50.96 -56.98
N ASN A 178 25.85 -51.42 -56.69
CA ASN A 178 25.21 -52.55 -57.35
C ASN A 178 24.68 -52.16 -58.74
N ALA A 179 24.45 -53.16 -59.59
CA ALA A 179 24.05 -52.96 -60.99
C ALA A 179 22.64 -52.37 -61.18
N ASP A 180 21.79 -52.45 -60.17
CA ASP A 180 20.42 -51.91 -60.12
C ASP A 180 20.37 -50.49 -59.54
N ALA A 181 21.52 -49.81 -59.46
CA ALA A 181 21.72 -48.51 -58.86
C ALA A 181 21.64 -48.45 -57.32
N SER A 182 21.45 -49.58 -56.63
CA SER A 182 21.57 -49.64 -55.17
C SER A 182 23.03 -49.64 -54.69
N PHE A 183 23.27 -49.40 -53.40
CA PHE A 183 24.60 -49.48 -52.78
C PHE A 183 24.66 -50.60 -51.75
N THR A 184 25.76 -51.36 -51.72
CA THR A 184 26.12 -52.28 -50.65
C THR A 184 27.19 -51.63 -49.80
N VAL A 185 26.92 -51.45 -48.50
CA VAL A 185 27.92 -50.98 -47.53
C VAL A 185 28.29 -52.13 -46.60
N ARG A 186 29.59 -52.45 -46.55
CA ARG A 186 30.17 -53.51 -45.74
C ARG A 186 31.05 -52.89 -44.67
N ILE A 187 30.80 -53.24 -43.39
CA ILE A 187 31.63 -52.81 -42.27
C ILE A 187 32.41 -54.03 -41.75
N ASP A 188 33.72 -54.05 -41.94
CA ASP A 188 34.57 -55.17 -41.53
C ASP A 188 34.89 -55.12 -40.02
N GLY A 189 34.58 -56.21 -39.30
CA GLY A 189 34.93 -56.42 -37.89
C GLY A 189 33.82 -56.14 -36.86
N VAL A 190 32.59 -55.86 -37.29
CA VAL A 190 31.41 -55.70 -36.42
C VAL A 190 30.51 -56.94 -36.54
N ASN A 191 30.72 -57.93 -35.67
CA ASN A 191 30.10 -59.26 -35.79
C ASN A 191 28.72 -59.38 -35.09
N SER A 192 28.26 -58.37 -34.34
CA SER A 192 26.90 -58.27 -33.80
C SER A 192 26.57 -56.84 -33.37
N LEU A 193 25.32 -56.39 -33.55
CA LEU A 193 24.84 -55.05 -33.12
C LEU A 193 24.35 -55.02 -31.66
N THR A 194 24.57 -56.08 -30.88
CA THR A 194 24.04 -56.18 -29.51
C THR A 194 24.71 -55.26 -28.48
N ASP A 195 25.83 -54.62 -28.83
CA ASP A 195 26.60 -53.74 -27.93
C ASP A 195 26.88 -52.34 -28.53
N GLY A 196 26.00 -51.84 -29.41
CA GLY A 196 26.09 -50.47 -29.94
C GLY A 196 24.93 -50.05 -30.87
N VAL A 197 24.86 -48.77 -31.23
CA VAL A 197 23.86 -48.15 -32.11
C VAL A 197 24.53 -47.76 -33.44
N LEU A 198 23.92 -48.08 -34.59
CA LEU A 198 24.42 -47.68 -35.91
C LEU A 198 23.50 -46.59 -36.49
N LEU A 199 24.05 -45.40 -36.73
CA LEU A 199 23.40 -44.22 -37.31
C LEU A 199 23.80 -44.06 -38.78
N ILE A 200 22.84 -43.71 -39.63
CA ILE A 200 23.02 -43.52 -41.07
C ILE A 200 22.40 -42.17 -41.46
N THR A 201 23.18 -41.28 -42.09
CA THR A 201 22.72 -39.96 -42.55
C THR A 201 22.85 -39.84 -44.07
N GLY A 202 21.87 -39.22 -44.73
CA GLY A 202 21.87 -38.93 -46.17
C GLY A 202 21.36 -37.50 -46.41
N ALA A 203 21.75 -36.88 -47.53
CA ALA A 203 21.56 -35.45 -47.77
C ALA A 203 20.36 -35.08 -48.69
N GLU A 204 19.58 -36.04 -49.22
CA GLU A 204 18.45 -35.72 -50.12
C GLU A 204 17.27 -36.70 -49.98
N ASN A 205 16.05 -36.14 -50.03
CA ASN A 205 14.71 -36.69 -49.79
C ASN A 205 14.23 -37.80 -50.79
N ARG A 206 15.13 -38.57 -51.43
CA ARG A 206 14.82 -39.37 -52.63
C ARG A 206 15.27 -40.84 -52.64
N ALA A 207 15.73 -41.37 -51.50
CA ALA A 207 16.16 -42.78 -51.38
C ALA A 207 15.28 -43.60 -50.42
N GLN A 208 14.83 -44.79 -50.83
CA GLN A 208 14.22 -45.77 -49.90
C GLN A 208 15.30 -46.69 -49.31
N TYR A 209 15.36 -46.76 -47.97
CA TYR A 209 16.27 -47.64 -47.24
C TYR A 209 15.61 -49.00 -46.96
N GLY A 210 16.25 -50.08 -47.41
CA GLY A 210 15.86 -51.45 -47.08
C GLY A 210 16.31 -51.87 -45.68
N ALA A 211 15.69 -52.92 -45.13
CA ALA A 211 16.05 -53.47 -43.83
C ALA A 211 17.52 -53.94 -43.80
N ALA A 212 18.29 -53.47 -42.81
CA ALA A 212 19.64 -53.95 -42.56
C ALA A 212 19.60 -55.45 -42.21
N ARG A 213 20.41 -56.26 -42.89
CA ARG A 213 20.51 -57.71 -42.64
C ARG A 213 21.96 -58.15 -42.46
N PRO A 214 22.25 -59.08 -41.54
CA PRO A 214 23.60 -59.61 -41.41
C PRO A 214 23.95 -60.46 -42.63
N LEU A 215 25.23 -60.45 -43.03
CA LEU A 215 25.76 -61.40 -44.01
C LEU A 215 25.58 -62.82 -43.48
N ALA A 216 25.26 -63.77 -44.37
CA ALA A 216 25.00 -65.16 -43.99
C ALA A 216 26.20 -65.87 -43.35
N ASP A 217 27.42 -65.33 -43.52
CA ASP A 217 28.65 -65.82 -42.90
C ASP A 217 29.01 -65.10 -41.58
N GLY A 218 28.20 -64.13 -41.15
CA GLY A 218 28.37 -63.37 -39.91
C GLY A 218 29.50 -62.33 -39.93
N SER A 219 30.10 -62.04 -41.09
CA SER A 219 31.29 -61.17 -41.20
C SER A 219 31.01 -59.67 -41.30
N GLY A 220 29.73 -59.27 -41.35
CA GLY A 220 29.30 -57.87 -41.45
C GLY A 220 27.81 -57.75 -41.76
N TRP A 221 27.36 -56.55 -42.10
CA TRP A 221 25.97 -56.22 -42.41
C TRP A 221 25.83 -55.71 -43.85
N ILE A 222 24.67 -55.97 -44.47
CA ILE A 222 24.23 -55.37 -45.74
C ILE A 222 23.11 -54.39 -45.45
N ILE A 223 23.15 -53.24 -46.11
CA ILE A 223 22.10 -52.23 -46.12
C ILE A 223 21.82 -51.90 -47.59
N ASP A 224 20.60 -52.19 -48.06
CA ASP A 224 20.18 -51.94 -49.45
C ASP A 224 19.58 -50.51 -49.52
N VAL A 225 20.01 -49.66 -50.47
CA VAL A 225 19.50 -48.29 -50.69
C VAL A 225 19.00 -48.14 -52.13
N HIS A 226 17.75 -47.71 -52.37
CA HIS A 226 17.14 -47.63 -53.71
C HIS A 226 16.79 -46.19 -54.16
N ASP A 227 16.99 -45.88 -55.45
CA ASP A 227 16.61 -44.63 -56.15
C ASP A 227 15.24 -44.80 -56.85
N ASN A 228 14.35 -43.80 -56.74
CA ASN A 228 12.96 -43.87 -57.22
C ASN A 228 12.61 -42.94 -58.41
N ASN A 229 13.56 -42.29 -59.10
CA ASN A 229 13.17 -41.41 -60.21
C ASN A 229 13.13 -42.08 -61.59
N VAL A 230 11.91 -42.29 -62.10
CA VAL A 230 11.62 -42.59 -63.52
C VAL A 230 11.53 -41.27 -64.27
N ASP A 231 12.66 -40.58 -64.55
CA ASP A 231 12.76 -39.56 -65.62
C ASP A 231 14.20 -39.00 -65.79
N GLY A 232 15.02 -39.70 -66.57
CA GLY A 232 15.82 -39.13 -67.68
C GLY A 232 16.94 -38.07 -67.51
N TYR A 233 17.15 -37.42 -66.37
CA TYR A 233 18.24 -36.44 -66.19
C TYR A 233 19.13 -36.78 -64.98
N ALA A 234 20.39 -37.11 -65.25
CA ALA A 234 21.40 -37.44 -64.24
C ALA A 234 22.10 -36.16 -63.74
N ASN A 235 21.82 -35.75 -62.50
CA ASN A 235 22.69 -34.89 -61.71
C ASN A 235 23.45 -35.78 -60.71
N THR A 236 24.77 -35.65 -60.66
CA THR A 236 25.67 -36.49 -59.87
C THR A 236 26.17 -35.72 -58.66
N GLY A 237 25.76 -36.12 -57.46
CA GLY A 237 26.32 -35.65 -56.19
C GLY A 237 25.50 -36.14 -55.01
N TYR A 238 25.75 -37.36 -54.52
CA TYR A 238 25.11 -37.90 -53.32
C TYR A 238 26.12 -38.05 -52.19
N GLU A 239 25.83 -37.51 -51.00
CA GLU A 239 26.62 -37.67 -49.78
C GLU A 239 25.91 -38.61 -48.79
N PHE A 240 26.64 -39.60 -48.25
CA PHE A 240 26.15 -40.50 -47.19
C PHE A 240 27.17 -40.57 -46.04
N GLY A 241 26.68 -40.51 -44.80
CA GLY A 241 27.45 -40.68 -43.57
C GLY A 241 27.04 -41.94 -42.81
N PHE A 242 28.02 -42.66 -42.23
CA PHE A 242 27.79 -43.82 -41.37
C PHE A 242 28.52 -43.65 -40.04
N THR A 243 27.82 -43.80 -38.92
CA THR A 243 28.39 -43.64 -37.57
C THR A 243 27.96 -44.78 -36.66
N TYR A 244 28.90 -45.50 -36.05
CA TYR A 244 28.62 -46.56 -35.07
C TYR A 244 29.00 -46.10 -33.65
N LEU A 245 28.06 -46.13 -32.72
CA LEU A 245 28.20 -45.77 -31.31
C LEU A 245 28.28 -47.04 -30.45
N PRO A 246 29.44 -47.37 -29.85
CA PRO A 246 29.54 -48.48 -28.92
C PRO A 246 28.87 -48.16 -27.57
N LYS A 247 28.38 -49.19 -26.88
CA LYS A 247 27.77 -49.09 -25.55
C LYS A 247 28.77 -48.54 -24.51
N GLY A 248 28.56 -47.31 -24.06
CA GLY A 248 29.33 -46.69 -22.96
C GLY A 248 29.94 -45.31 -23.23
N ASP A 249 29.86 -44.78 -24.45
CA ASP A 249 30.28 -43.40 -24.76
C ASP A 249 29.16 -42.39 -24.48
N VAL A 250 29.44 -41.36 -23.67
CA VAL A 250 28.45 -40.36 -23.18
C VAL A 250 28.79 -38.92 -23.55
N ASN A 251 29.68 -38.66 -24.51
CA ASN A 251 30.05 -37.29 -24.91
C ASN A 251 30.58 -37.23 -26.36
N THR A 252 29.70 -37.18 -27.36
CA THR A 252 30.07 -36.81 -28.74
C THR A 252 29.02 -35.90 -29.36
N THR A 253 29.41 -34.66 -29.69
CA THR A 253 28.60 -33.66 -30.41
C THR A 253 28.97 -33.70 -31.90
N PHE A 254 28.01 -33.71 -32.84
CA PHE A 254 28.29 -33.64 -34.29
C PHE A 254 27.45 -32.56 -34.99
N GLY A 255 28.03 -31.91 -36.01
CA GLY A 255 27.50 -30.70 -36.66
C GLY A 255 26.56 -30.91 -37.87
N ARG A 256 25.85 -29.82 -38.21
CA ARG A 256 24.80 -29.60 -39.23
C ARG A 256 24.91 -30.35 -40.57
N ILE A 257 23.78 -30.87 -41.07
CA ILE A 257 23.50 -31.31 -42.46
C ILE A 257 22.26 -30.54 -42.96
N MET A 258 22.26 -30.08 -44.22
CA MET A 258 21.14 -29.38 -44.86
C MET A 258 20.17 -30.37 -45.51
N SER A 259 18.86 -30.12 -45.48
CA SER A 259 17.87 -30.89 -46.26
C SER A 259 16.92 -29.97 -47.02
N ASP A 260 16.58 -30.38 -48.23
CA ASP A 260 15.68 -29.74 -49.19
C ASP A 260 14.24 -30.25 -48.99
N GLY A 261 13.29 -29.32 -48.90
CA GLY A 261 11.91 -29.59 -48.48
C GLY A 261 11.14 -30.53 -49.41
N SER A 262 10.47 -31.53 -48.82
CA SER A 262 9.17 -32.04 -49.29
C SER A 262 8.46 -32.83 -48.20
N SER A 263 7.13 -32.73 -48.16
CA SER A 263 6.21 -33.12 -47.10
C SER A 263 5.58 -34.52 -47.23
N GLU A 264 5.20 -35.09 -46.07
CA GLU A 264 4.37 -36.28 -45.78
C GLU A 264 5.01 -37.67 -45.92
N VAL A 265 4.95 -38.50 -44.84
CA VAL A 265 4.34 -39.86 -44.81
C VAL A 265 4.28 -40.46 -43.39
N ALA A 266 3.11 -41.02 -43.04
CA ALA A 266 2.89 -41.91 -41.90
C ALA A 266 3.41 -43.35 -42.15
N ASN A 267 4.15 -43.95 -41.21
CA ASN A 267 4.46 -45.40 -41.24
C ASN A 267 4.72 -46.03 -39.84
N GLY A 268 3.63 -46.38 -39.14
CA GLY A 268 3.36 -47.70 -38.52
C GLY A 268 4.28 -48.45 -37.54
N ASP A 269 5.58 -48.18 -37.38
CA ASP A 269 6.51 -49.15 -36.75
C ASP A 269 7.08 -48.78 -35.37
N TYR A 270 6.79 -47.59 -34.83
CA TYR A 270 7.24 -47.14 -33.52
C TYR A 270 6.32 -46.05 -32.92
N THR A 271 6.49 -45.75 -31.64
CA THR A 271 5.77 -44.69 -30.92
C THR A 271 6.77 -43.87 -30.10
N ILE A 272 6.72 -42.54 -30.22
CA ILE A 272 7.59 -41.61 -29.49
C ILE A 272 6.73 -40.65 -28.67
N ASN A 273 7.00 -40.54 -27.37
CA ASN A 273 6.32 -39.60 -26.49
C ASN A 273 7.35 -38.66 -25.85
N LYS A 274 7.14 -37.34 -25.96
CA LYS A 274 7.96 -36.35 -25.23
C LYS A 274 7.57 -36.37 -23.76
N ILE A 275 8.55 -36.53 -22.87
CA ILE A 275 8.34 -36.60 -21.41
C ILE A 275 9.00 -35.45 -20.64
N GLY A 276 9.77 -34.60 -21.32
CA GLY A 276 10.37 -33.38 -20.76
C GLY A 276 11.11 -32.56 -21.83
N THR A 277 11.71 -31.44 -21.42
CA THR A 277 12.57 -30.61 -22.29
C THR A 277 13.81 -31.43 -22.68
N GLY A 278 13.92 -31.77 -23.97
CA GLY A 278 14.98 -32.64 -24.47
C GLY A 278 14.91 -34.12 -24.04
N GLU A 279 13.78 -34.64 -23.53
CA GLU A 279 13.65 -36.07 -23.15
C GLU A 279 12.44 -36.76 -23.82
N TYR A 280 12.68 -37.95 -24.38
CA TYR A 280 11.70 -38.72 -25.14
C TYR A 280 11.66 -40.21 -24.74
N GLU A 281 10.45 -40.76 -24.64
CA GLU A 281 10.16 -42.19 -24.56
C GLU A 281 9.99 -42.79 -25.96
N LEU A 282 10.73 -43.85 -26.29
CA LEU A 282 10.63 -44.55 -27.57
C LEU A 282 10.22 -46.02 -27.38
N TYR A 283 9.15 -46.42 -28.07
CA TYR A 283 8.64 -47.80 -28.15
C TYR A 283 8.71 -48.30 -29.60
N VAL A 284 9.31 -49.47 -29.83
CA VAL A 284 9.37 -50.10 -31.16
C VAL A 284 8.51 -51.36 -31.15
N ASN A 285 7.55 -51.47 -32.07
CA ASN A 285 6.57 -52.54 -32.03
C ASN A 285 7.21 -53.93 -32.19
N GLY A 286 7.06 -54.79 -31.18
CA GLY A 286 7.49 -56.20 -31.21
C GLY A 286 8.97 -56.47 -30.89
N ARG A 287 9.75 -55.48 -30.42
CA ARG A 287 11.15 -55.67 -30.01
C ARG A 287 11.42 -55.14 -28.61
N THR A 288 12.38 -55.74 -27.91
CA THR A 288 12.84 -55.29 -26.59
C THR A 288 14.27 -54.79 -26.65
N PRO A 289 14.72 -53.95 -25.69
CA PRO A 289 16.12 -53.50 -25.62
C PRO A 289 17.16 -54.63 -25.62
N ALA A 290 16.76 -55.86 -25.28
CA ALA A 290 17.61 -57.06 -25.31
C ALA A 290 17.93 -57.59 -26.72
N ASP A 291 17.21 -57.14 -27.76
CA ASP A 291 17.32 -57.65 -29.14
C ASP A 291 18.38 -56.91 -29.99
N GLY A 292 19.10 -55.94 -29.41
CA GLY A 292 20.39 -55.48 -29.91
C GLY A 292 20.40 -54.86 -31.32
N ALA A 293 19.65 -53.77 -31.52
CA ALA A 293 19.95 -52.67 -32.45
C ALA A 293 18.83 -51.62 -32.35
N LEU A 294 19.18 -50.35 -32.11
CA LEU A 294 18.33 -49.20 -32.41
C LEU A 294 18.81 -48.65 -33.76
N ILE A 295 17.93 -48.61 -34.77
CA ILE A 295 18.20 -47.99 -36.07
C ILE A 295 17.39 -46.70 -36.08
N VAL A 296 18.07 -45.56 -36.10
CA VAL A 296 17.43 -44.25 -36.28
C VAL A 296 17.86 -43.73 -37.64
N THR A 297 16.92 -43.70 -38.60
CA THR A 297 17.08 -43.04 -39.89
C THR A 297 16.67 -41.59 -39.75
N ALA A 298 17.51 -40.65 -40.19
CA ALA A 298 17.33 -39.21 -39.98
C ALA A 298 16.15 -38.58 -40.75
N GLU A 299 15.39 -39.33 -41.55
CA GLU A 299 14.22 -38.81 -42.28
C GLU A 299 12.93 -39.63 -42.04
N GLY A 300 12.78 -40.17 -40.82
CA GLY A 300 11.52 -40.78 -40.35
C GLY A 300 10.83 -40.01 -39.20
N LEU A 301 11.35 -38.85 -38.80
CA LEU A 301 10.86 -38.07 -37.66
C LEU A 301 10.31 -36.73 -38.14
N ASP A 302 9.33 -36.78 -39.04
CA ASP A 302 8.60 -35.58 -39.45
C ASP A 302 7.74 -35.11 -38.26
N GLY A 303 8.13 -34.00 -37.63
CA GLY A 303 7.39 -33.35 -36.53
C GLY A 303 7.96 -33.47 -35.10
N ALA A 304 9.11 -34.12 -34.88
CA ALA A 304 9.80 -34.10 -33.60
C ALA A 304 11.30 -33.90 -33.83
N ASN A 305 11.79 -32.66 -33.76
CA ASN A 305 13.22 -32.34 -33.78
C ASN A 305 13.94 -33.09 -32.64
N ILE A 306 14.46 -34.28 -32.93
CA ILE A 306 15.40 -35.00 -32.05
C ILE A 306 16.80 -34.70 -32.58
N ASP A 307 17.24 -33.45 -32.43
CA ASP A 307 18.62 -33.06 -32.74
C ASP A 307 19.55 -33.47 -31.58
N ASN A 308 20.66 -34.13 -31.90
CA ASN A 308 21.73 -34.47 -30.95
C ASN A 308 21.31 -35.34 -29.76
N VAL A 309 21.08 -36.63 -29.97
CA VAL A 309 20.94 -37.61 -28.87
C VAL A 309 22.24 -37.66 -28.05
N VAL A 310 22.17 -37.20 -26.80
CA VAL A 310 23.30 -37.12 -25.86
C VAL A 310 23.41 -38.38 -25.01
N SER A 311 22.27 -38.99 -24.67
CA SER A 311 22.23 -40.23 -23.88
C SER A 311 20.99 -41.07 -24.18
N TYR A 312 21.06 -42.37 -23.88
CA TYR A 312 19.90 -43.26 -23.93
C TYR A 312 19.98 -44.36 -22.86
N GLN A 313 18.83 -44.80 -22.35
CA GLN A 313 18.76 -45.88 -21.35
C GLN A 313 17.51 -46.75 -21.53
N PRO A 314 17.56 -48.08 -21.26
CA PRO A 314 16.38 -48.92 -21.25
C PRO A 314 15.41 -48.46 -20.16
N MET A 315 14.11 -48.41 -20.48
CA MET A 315 13.09 -48.16 -19.47
C MET A 315 13.06 -49.29 -18.44
N ALA A 316 12.72 -48.96 -17.20
CA ALA A 316 12.65 -49.92 -16.09
C ALA A 316 11.67 -51.09 -16.36
N ASN A 317 10.68 -50.90 -17.25
CA ASN A 317 9.72 -51.93 -17.64
C ASN A 317 10.24 -52.91 -18.71
N GLY A 318 11.45 -52.69 -19.26
CA GLY A 318 12.09 -53.53 -20.27
C GLY A 318 11.45 -53.51 -21.67
N LYS A 319 10.53 -52.58 -21.95
CA LYS A 319 9.74 -52.54 -23.20
C LYS A 319 10.05 -51.37 -24.13
N GLY A 320 10.93 -50.44 -23.74
CA GLY A 320 11.28 -49.24 -24.52
C GLY A 320 12.57 -48.57 -24.04
N TRP A 321 12.91 -47.43 -24.63
CA TRP A 321 14.11 -46.63 -24.33
C TRP A 321 13.75 -45.19 -23.95
N ILE A 322 14.48 -44.59 -23.01
CA ILE A 322 14.48 -43.14 -22.76
C ILE A 322 15.68 -42.54 -23.51
N VAL A 323 15.46 -41.46 -24.25
CA VAL A 323 16.45 -40.79 -25.11
C VAL A 323 16.49 -39.30 -24.79
N GLN A 324 17.68 -38.74 -24.59
CA GLN A 324 17.90 -37.34 -24.23
C GLN A 324 18.60 -36.55 -25.34
N THR A 325 18.15 -35.34 -25.67
CA THR A 325 18.67 -34.45 -26.73
C THR A 325 19.20 -33.11 -26.22
N ARG A 326 20.00 -32.40 -27.05
CA ARG A 326 20.54 -31.07 -26.74
C ARG A 326 19.95 -30.04 -27.71
N ASP A 327 19.01 -29.23 -27.25
CA ASP A 327 18.35 -28.20 -28.07
C ASP A 327 19.35 -27.07 -28.43
N PHE A 328 19.53 -26.81 -29.73
CA PHE A 328 20.17 -25.60 -30.26
C PHE A 328 19.30 -25.01 -31.36
N PRO A 329 18.99 -23.70 -31.35
CA PRO A 329 18.21 -23.06 -32.40
C PRO A 329 19.03 -22.99 -33.69
N SER A 330 18.46 -23.45 -34.81
CA SER A 330 19.11 -23.57 -36.11
C SER A 330 18.60 -22.47 -37.06
N THR A 331 19.53 -21.65 -37.56
CA THR A 331 19.39 -20.38 -38.31
C THR A 331 19.14 -20.44 -39.84
N ASN A 332 18.47 -21.45 -40.42
CA ASN A 332 18.24 -21.49 -41.89
C ASN A 332 16.74 -21.57 -42.24
N LEU A 333 16.16 -20.49 -42.76
CA LEU A 333 14.79 -20.42 -43.29
C LEU A 333 14.81 -19.81 -44.71
N GLU A 334 15.08 -20.61 -45.74
CA GLU A 334 14.79 -20.23 -47.15
C GLU A 334 13.57 -20.98 -47.74
N ASP A 335 12.90 -21.86 -47.00
CA ASP A 335 11.85 -22.75 -47.55
C ASP A 335 10.48 -22.73 -46.82
N ALA A 336 10.15 -21.68 -46.06
CA ALA A 336 8.82 -21.56 -45.44
C ALA A 336 7.76 -21.00 -46.41
N GLY A 337 7.42 -21.79 -47.43
CA GLY A 337 6.10 -21.69 -48.05
C GLY A 337 5.05 -22.14 -47.04
N ASN A 338 4.39 -21.19 -46.37
CA ASN A 338 3.12 -21.32 -45.64
C ASN A 338 2.84 -22.69 -44.98
N SER A 339 3.53 -23.02 -43.90
CA SER A 339 2.94 -23.73 -42.76
C SER A 339 3.81 -23.61 -41.51
N THR A 340 3.27 -22.93 -40.50
CA THR A 340 3.60 -22.95 -39.07
C THR A 340 5.06 -22.65 -38.68
N VAL A 341 5.25 -21.35 -38.43
CA VAL A 341 6.31 -20.68 -37.66
C VAL A 341 6.71 -21.47 -36.40
N PRO A 342 7.97 -21.90 -36.26
CA PRO A 342 8.53 -22.34 -34.97
C PRO A 342 9.49 -21.26 -34.46
N ASP A 343 8.89 -20.30 -33.77
CA ASP A 343 9.34 -19.39 -32.71
C ASP A 343 8.22 -18.35 -32.67
N ASP A 344 7.21 -18.61 -31.84
CA ASP A 344 5.87 -18.02 -31.98
C ASP A 344 5.86 -16.52 -31.66
N PHE A 345 6.36 -15.66 -32.54
CA PHE A 345 6.18 -14.20 -32.48
C PHE A 345 4.73 -13.77 -32.76
N GLY A 346 3.79 -14.72 -32.89
CA GLY A 346 2.36 -14.41 -33.06
C GLY A 346 1.79 -13.57 -31.93
N HIS A 347 2.36 -13.65 -30.72
CA HIS A 347 2.00 -12.79 -29.58
C HIS A 347 2.40 -11.32 -29.76
N MET A 348 3.38 -10.99 -30.62
CA MET A 348 3.78 -9.60 -30.90
C MET A 348 2.70 -8.80 -31.67
N ASN A 349 1.65 -9.49 -32.16
CA ASN A 349 0.46 -8.86 -32.73
C ASN A 349 -0.61 -8.53 -31.68
N GLY A 350 -0.37 -8.87 -30.41
CA GLY A 350 -1.27 -8.62 -29.27
C GLY A 350 -1.32 -7.15 -28.84
N PRO A 351 -2.19 -6.82 -27.87
CA PRO A 351 -2.23 -5.46 -27.31
C PRO A 351 -0.84 -5.04 -26.80
N VAL A 352 -0.51 -3.76 -26.98
CA VAL A 352 0.71 -3.17 -26.42
C VAL A 352 0.54 -3.03 -24.91
N ASP A 353 1.62 -3.28 -24.18
CA ASP A 353 1.69 -3.10 -22.74
C ASP A 353 1.27 -1.65 -22.37
N PRO A 354 0.22 -1.47 -21.54
CA PRO A 354 -0.25 -0.14 -21.16
C PRO A 354 0.80 0.69 -20.43
N ASN A 355 1.78 0.08 -19.76
CA ASN A 355 2.84 0.78 -19.02
C ASN A 355 3.77 1.59 -19.95
N PHE A 356 3.70 1.36 -21.26
CA PHE A 356 4.54 2.03 -22.26
C PHE A 356 3.74 3.00 -23.14
N ALA A 357 2.49 3.26 -22.80
CA ALA A 357 1.58 4.19 -23.47
C ALA A 357 1.13 5.28 -22.50
N GLY A 358 0.89 6.50 -22.99
CA GLY A 358 0.50 7.63 -22.12
C GLY A 358 1.65 8.26 -21.33
N VAL A 359 2.90 7.98 -21.71
CA VAL A 359 4.10 8.63 -21.16
C VAL A 359 4.00 10.16 -21.36
N PRO A 360 4.20 10.97 -20.32
CA PRO A 360 4.24 12.43 -20.47
C PRO A 360 5.34 12.88 -21.46
N VAL A 361 5.04 13.88 -22.28
CA VAL A 361 5.94 14.28 -23.38
C VAL A 361 7.29 14.82 -22.87
N GLU A 362 7.31 15.41 -21.69
CA GLU A 362 8.50 15.88 -20.99
C GLU A 362 9.48 14.74 -20.67
N THR A 363 8.97 13.57 -20.28
CA THR A 363 9.81 12.38 -20.05
C THR A 363 10.38 11.84 -21.35
N ILE A 364 9.57 11.87 -22.42
CA ILE A 364 10.04 11.51 -23.77
C ILE A 364 11.13 12.49 -24.24
N ILE A 365 10.96 13.78 -24.01
CA ILE A 365 11.97 14.82 -24.34
C ILE A 365 13.25 14.59 -23.54
N ALA A 366 13.15 14.33 -22.24
CA ALA A 366 14.31 14.05 -21.38
C ALA A 366 15.07 12.81 -21.86
N SER A 367 14.36 11.71 -22.16
CA SER A 367 14.95 10.52 -22.76
C SER A 367 15.58 10.85 -24.10
N TYR A 368 14.89 11.57 -25.00
CA TYR A 368 15.44 11.97 -26.30
C TYR A 368 16.75 12.77 -26.19
N GLN A 369 16.90 13.61 -25.16
CA GLN A 369 18.09 14.42 -24.90
C GLN A 369 19.25 13.65 -24.23
N ASP A 370 18.97 12.57 -23.50
CA ASP A 370 19.98 11.74 -22.84
C ASP A 370 20.24 10.46 -23.65
N ALA A 371 21.33 10.41 -24.43
CA ALA A 371 21.66 9.23 -25.22
C ALA A 371 22.17 8.04 -24.39
N GLN A 372 22.38 8.20 -23.08
CA GLN A 372 22.97 7.23 -22.16
C GLN A 372 21.97 6.59 -21.19
N ASP A 373 20.68 6.99 -21.21
CA ASP A 373 19.63 6.42 -20.36
C ASP A 373 19.38 4.90 -20.60
N GLY A 374 19.96 4.34 -21.66
CA GLY A 374 19.83 2.93 -22.02
C GLY A 374 18.49 2.55 -22.66
N ASN A 375 17.64 3.52 -22.98
CA ASN A 375 16.32 3.33 -23.56
C ASN A 375 16.35 3.42 -25.10
N THR A 376 15.49 2.64 -25.77
CA THR A 376 15.28 2.69 -27.23
C THR A 376 13.92 3.30 -27.55
N LEU A 377 13.92 4.50 -28.15
CA LEU A 377 12.71 5.21 -28.55
C LEU A 377 12.17 4.69 -29.88
N ILE A 378 10.85 4.77 -30.07
CA ILE A 378 10.17 4.31 -31.27
C ILE A 378 9.52 5.49 -32.00
N ALA A 379 9.85 5.64 -33.28
CA ALA A 379 9.29 6.65 -34.15
C ALA A 379 8.28 6.04 -35.14
N ALA A 380 7.03 6.49 -35.10
CA ALA A 380 5.97 6.05 -36.00
C ALA A 380 6.05 6.81 -37.33
N HIS A 381 6.45 6.15 -38.42
CA HIS A 381 6.51 6.76 -39.76
C HIS A 381 5.12 7.15 -40.24
N ARG A 382 4.97 8.39 -40.71
CA ARG A 382 3.72 9.04 -41.13
C ARG A 382 2.58 8.83 -40.15
N ALA A 383 2.93 8.89 -38.87
CA ALA A 383 2.06 8.64 -37.74
C ALA A 383 1.41 7.24 -37.72
N GLY A 384 2.13 6.16 -38.07
CA GLY A 384 1.73 4.78 -37.69
C GLY A 384 0.45 4.26 -38.36
N TYR A 385 0.47 4.14 -39.69
CA TYR A 385 -0.69 3.75 -40.51
C TYR A 385 -0.70 2.27 -40.93
N TRP A 386 0.34 1.51 -40.56
CA TRP A 386 0.51 0.08 -40.80
C TRP A 386 0.42 -0.73 -39.51
N GLU A 387 -0.18 -1.90 -39.62
CA GLU A 387 -0.25 -2.89 -38.56
C GLU A 387 -0.33 -4.30 -39.17
N ASN A 388 0.60 -5.17 -38.80
CA ASN A 388 0.68 -6.58 -39.20
C ASN A 388 0.72 -6.78 -40.73
N GLY A 389 1.49 -5.95 -41.42
CA GLY A 389 1.67 -5.96 -42.86
C GLY A 389 0.51 -5.36 -43.64
N VAL A 390 -0.43 -4.68 -42.96
CA VAL A 390 -1.64 -4.12 -43.56
C VAL A 390 -1.80 -2.65 -43.20
N ARG A 391 -2.16 -1.85 -44.19
CA ARG A 391 -2.55 -0.45 -44.01
C ARG A 391 -3.94 -0.37 -43.40
N ILE A 392 -4.02 0.09 -42.15
CA ILE A 392 -5.26 0.13 -41.38
C ILE A 392 -5.89 1.52 -41.31
N LEU A 393 -5.09 2.57 -41.48
CA LEU A 393 -5.49 3.97 -41.40
C LEU A 393 -4.91 4.76 -42.59
N PRO A 394 -5.45 5.96 -42.90
CA PRO A 394 -4.79 6.88 -43.81
C PRO A 394 -3.49 7.39 -43.17
N GLU A 395 -2.38 7.37 -43.91
CA GLU A 395 -1.13 7.98 -43.46
C GLU A 395 -1.30 9.49 -43.23
N ASN A 396 -0.44 10.09 -42.40
CA ASN A 396 -0.39 11.54 -42.21
C ASN A 396 -1.75 12.13 -41.80
N SER A 397 -2.51 11.43 -40.95
CA SER A 397 -3.85 11.81 -40.52
C SER A 397 -3.96 11.91 -39.00
N ILE A 398 -4.97 12.63 -38.50
CA ILE A 398 -5.21 12.72 -37.05
C ILE A 398 -5.49 11.33 -36.44
N PRO A 399 -6.32 10.46 -37.04
CA PRO A 399 -6.52 9.11 -36.49
C PRO A 399 -5.26 8.25 -36.45
N SER A 400 -4.33 8.44 -37.40
CA SER A 400 -3.06 7.71 -37.36
C SER A 400 -2.19 8.24 -36.22
N ILE A 401 -2.11 9.57 -36.00
CA ILE A 401 -1.43 10.17 -34.83
C ILE A 401 -2.00 9.62 -33.52
N GLU A 402 -3.32 9.67 -33.33
CA GLU A 402 -3.98 9.15 -32.13
C GLU A 402 -3.71 7.65 -31.94
N ARG A 403 -3.67 6.90 -33.04
CA ARG A 403 -3.33 5.47 -33.00
C ARG A 403 -1.89 5.22 -32.60
N ALA A 404 -0.95 6.03 -33.09
CA ALA A 404 0.46 5.91 -32.73
C ALA A 404 0.68 6.19 -31.24
N ILE A 405 0.06 7.24 -30.70
CA ILE A 405 0.08 7.57 -29.26
C ILE A 405 -0.48 6.41 -28.44
N ALA A 406 -1.64 5.87 -28.84
CA ALA A 406 -2.28 4.74 -28.15
C ALA A 406 -1.48 3.43 -28.21
N LEU A 407 -0.50 3.31 -29.10
CA LEU A 407 0.41 2.16 -29.20
C LEU A 407 1.76 2.45 -28.54
N GLY A 408 1.90 3.58 -27.85
CA GLY A 408 3.13 3.94 -27.13
C GLY A 408 4.27 4.40 -28.04
N ALA A 409 3.99 5.08 -29.15
CA ALA A 409 5.03 5.77 -29.90
C ALA A 409 5.64 6.93 -29.09
N ASP A 410 6.96 7.05 -29.09
CA ASP A 410 7.67 8.17 -28.46
C ASP A 410 7.76 9.38 -29.40
N ILE A 411 7.89 9.10 -30.70
CA ILE A 411 7.98 10.12 -31.75
C ILE A 411 6.97 9.77 -32.84
N VAL A 412 6.22 10.74 -33.35
CA VAL A 412 5.49 10.61 -34.62
C VAL A 412 6.22 11.37 -35.71
N GLU A 413 6.51 10.72 -36.83
CA GLU A 413 7.00 11.41 -38.02
C GLU A 413 5.80 11.84 -38.88
N ILE A 414 5.83 13.09 -39.35
CA ILE A 414 4.83 13.62 -40.26
C ILE A 414 5.48 14.40 -41.40
N ASP A 415 4.91 14.29 -42.59
CA ASP A 415 5.40 14.97 -43.78
C ASP A 415 4.70 16.29 -44.01
N LEU A 416 5.44 17.35 -44.36
CA LEU A 416 4.85 18.65 -44.67
C LEU A 416 4.91 19.01 -46.15
N MET A 417 3.79 19.53 -46.65
CA MET A 417 3.68 20.14 -47.97
C MET A 417 3.04 21.52 -47.88
N LYS A 418 3.48 22.43 -48.76
CA LYS A 418 2.96 23.80 -48.79
C LYS A 418 1.94 24.00 -49.91
N THR A 419 0.75 24.48 -49.55
CA THR A 419 -0.34 24.78 -50.49
C THR A 419 -0.05 26.04 -51.30
N LYS A 420 -0.84 26.27 -52.37
CA LYS A 420 -0.75 27.46 -53.21
C LYS A 420 -0.95 28.78 -52.47
N ASP A 421 -1.83 28.77 -51.46
CA ASP A 421 -2.16 29.91 -50.61
C ASP A 421 -1.28 30.00 -49.35
N GLY A 422 -0.27 29.13 -49.24
CA GLY A 422 0.82 29.25 -48.27
C GLY A 422 0.63 28.53 -46.94
N HIS A 423 -0.40 27.68 -46.81
CA HIS A 423 -0.63 26.85 -45.64
C HIS A 423 0.25 25.60 -45.69
N TYR A 424 0.62 25.08 -44.51
CA TYR A 424 1.27 23.77 -44.38
C TYR A 424 0.21 22.71 -44.11
N VAL A 425 0.23 21.65 -44.91
CA VAL A 425 -0.65 20.48 -44.76
C VAL A 425 0.20 19.24 -44.54
N VAL A 426 -0.36 18.29 -43.79
CA VAL A 426 0.33 17.04 -43.44
C VAL A 426 0.11 16.01 -44.55
N MET A 427 1.12 15.82 -45.40
CA MET A 427 1.04 14.95 -46.57
C MET A 427 2.42 14.64 -47.17
N HIS A 428 2.66 13.36 -47.49
CA HIS A 428 3.91 12.89 -48.06
C HIS A 428 4.15 13.36 -49.50
N ASP A 429 3.17 13.14 -50.39
CA ASP A 429 3.35 13.27 -51.83
C ASP A 429 3.19 14.72 -52.28
N GLY A 430 3.96 15.14 -53.30
CA GLY A 430 3.80 16.48 -53.88
C GLY A 430 2.47 16.67 -54.62
N ASN A 431 1.68 15.60 -54.76
CA ASN A 431 0.33 15.56 -55.33
C ASN A 431 -0.61 14.80 -54.39
N ILE A 432 -1.91 15.06 -54.50
CA ILE A 432 -2.92 14.49 -53.61
C ILE A 432 -3.47 13.14 -54.10
N ASP A 433 -3.01 12.61 -55.24
CA ASP A 433 -3.66 11.50 -55.96
C ASP A 433 -3.60 10.17 -55.19
N ARG A 434 -2.48 9.88 -54.52
CA ARG A 434 -2.27 8.59 -53.83
C ARG A 434 -3.15 8.47 -52.58
N THR A 435 -3.14 9.50 -51.74
CA THR A 435 -3.70 9.48 -50.37
C THR A 435 -5.06 10.14 -50.24
N THR A 436 -5.61 10.74 -51.31
CA THR A 436 -6.95 11.35 -51.29
C THR A 436 -7.87 10.85 -52.42
N THR A 437 -9.14 11.27 -52.39
CA THR A 437 -10.09 11.13 -53.50
C THR A 437 -9.82 12.08 -54.67
N GLY A 438 -9.02 13.12 -54.44
CA GLY A 438 -8.74 14.19 -55.39
C GLY A 438 -7.58 13.90 -56.33
N ARG A 439 -7.24 14.91 -57.14
CA ARG A 439 -6.06 14.89 -58.02
C ARG A 439 -5.41 16.26 -58.14
N GLY A 440 -4.10 16.29 -58.32
CA GLY A 440 -3.33 17.49 -58.62
C GLY A 440 -2.19 17.75 -57.62
N ASN A 441 -1.28 18.65 -57.97
CA ASN A 441 -0.15 19.01 -57.12
C ASN A 441 -0.63 19.86 -55.94
N VAL A 442 -0.07 19.63 -54.75
CA VAL A 442 -0.37 20.41 -53.53
C VAL A 442 -0.08 21.89 -53.74
N SER A 443 1.02 22.22 -54.42
CA SER A 443 1.43 23.58 -54.73
C SER A 443 0.53 24.32 -55.73
N ASP A 444 -0.36 23.62 -56.43
CA ASP A 444 -1.32 24.20 -57.39
C ASP A 444 -2.72 24.41 -56.78
N LEU A 445 -2.97 23.88 -55.57
CA LEU A 445 -4.28 23.87 -54.89
C LEU A 445 -4.28 24.75 -53.64
N THR A 446 -5.41 25.41 -53.37
CA THR A 446 -5.63 26.13 -52.10
C THR A 446 -5.96 25.17 -50.97
N LEU A 447 -5.82 25.60 -49.72
CA LEU A 447 -6.20 24.78 -48.56
C LEU A 447 -7.67 24.33 -48.64
N GLU A 448 -8.58 25.22 -49.04
CA GLU A 448 -10.00 24.92 -49.24
C GLU A 448 -10.22 23.78 -50.26
N GLN A 449 -9.45 23.78 -51.36
CA GLN A 449 -9.57 22.77 -52.39
C GLN A 449 -9.05 21.40 -51.92
N ILE A 450 -7.95 21.38 -51.17
CA ILE A 450 -7.39 20.14 -50.63
C ILE A 450 -8.30 19.57 -49.55
N ARG A 451 -8.84 20.41 -48.65
CA ARG A 451 -9.76 19.99 -47.58
C ARG A 451 -11.15 19.58 -48.06
N ALA A 452 -11.48 19.83 -49.33
CA ALA A 452 -12.70 19.29 -49.92
C ALA A 452 -12.60 17.79 -50.21
N GLU A 453 -11.38 17.26 -50.33
CA GLU A 453 -11.12 15.86 -50.66
C GLU A 453 -10.99 15.01 -49.39
N HIS A 454 -11.39 13.74 -49.51
CA HIS A 454 -11.32 12.77 -48.41
C HIS A 454 -10.01 11.98 -48.48
N LEU A 455 -9.42 11.68 -47.33
CA LEU A 455 -8.29 10.76 -47.24
C LEU A 455 -8.71 9.33 -47.58
N VAL A 456 -7.76 8.51 -48.04
CA VAL A 456 -7.98 7.10 -48.34
C VAL A 456 -6.96 6.20 -47.65
N ILE A 457 -7.39 5.01 -47.23
CA ILE A 457 -6.50 3.94 -46.78
C ILE A 457 -5.86 3.32 -48.03
N GLU A 458 -4.56 3.52 -48.25
CA GLU A 458 -3.93 3.27 -49.55
C GLU A 458 -4.01 1.81 -50.02
N GLY A 459 -3.89 0.84 -49.10
CA GLY A 459 -3.85 -0.59 -49.44
C GLY A 459 -5.06 -1.08 -50.24
N ASN A 460 -6.24 -0.51 -50.00
CA ASN A 460 -7.48 -0.85 -50.70
C ASN A 460 -8.22 0.37 -51.27
N ARG A 461 -7.65 1.58 -51.13
CA ARG A 461 -8.27 2.87 -51.43
C ARG A 461 -9.64 3.08 -50.79
N THR A 462 -9.86 2.56 -49.58
CA THR A 462 -11.09 2.83 -48.83
C THR A 462 -11.15 4.31 -48.49
N VAL A 463 -12.22 4.97 -48.93
CA VAL A 463 -12.48 6.38 -48.61
C VAL A 463 -12.90 6.49 -47.15
N THR A 464 -12.26 7.37 -46.39
CA THR A 464 -12.61 7.67 -44.99
C THR A 464 -13.37 8.99 -44.91
N ASP A 465 -13.92 9.32 -43.75
CA ASP A 465 -14.50 10.66 -43.51
C ASP A 465 -13.45 11.72 -43.16
N GLU A 466 -12.18 11.32 -43.09
CA GLU A 466 -11.06 12.20 -42.73
C GLU A 466 -10.67 13.16 -43.85
N ARG A 467 -10.13 14.32 -43.45
CA ARG A 467 -9.58 15.34 -44.34
C ARG A 467 -8.08 15.45 -44.15
N VAL A 468 -7.40 15.99 -45.16
CA VAL A 468 -5.99 16.35 -45.05
C VAL A 468 -5.82 17.38 -43.91
N PRO A 469 -5.07 17.06 -42.84
CA PRO A 469 -4.86 17.98 -41.73
C PRO A 469 -3.97 19.16 -42.13
N THR A 470 -4.18 20.32 -41.51
CA THR A 470 -3.13 21.36 -41.47
C THR A 470 -2.07 21.00 -40.44
N LEU A 471 -0.90 21.65 -40.52
CA LEU A 471 0.13 21.51 -39.49
C LEU A 471 -0.41 21.89 -38.10
N GLU A 472 -1.16 22.99 -38.00
CA GLU A 472 -1.76 23.43 -36.73
C GLU A 472 -2.70 22.39 -36.12
N GLU A 473 -3.51 21.72 -36.96
CA GLU A 473 -4.41 20.65 -36.51
C GLU A 473 -3.64 19.41 -36.01
N ALA A 474 -2.55 19.05 -36.69
CA ALA A 474 -1.70 17.94 -36.25
C ALA A 474 -0.94 18.25 -34.96
N LEU A 475 -0.37 19.46 -34.86
CA LEU A 475 0.31 19.92 -33.63
C LEU A 475 -0.63 19.94 -32.43
N ALA A 476 -1.89 20.35 -32.62
CA ALA A 476 -2.90 20.31 -31.56
C ALA A 476 -3.26 18.86 -31.14
N ALA A 477 -3.12 17.87 -32.02
CA ALA A 477 -3.34 16.47 -31.66
C ALA A 477 -2.16 15.88 -30.85
N ILE A 478 -0.96 16.41 -31.09
CA ILE A 478 0.33 15.99 -30.52
C ILE A 478 0.60 16.62 -29.14
N ASP A 479 0.13 17.85 -28.94
CA ASP A 479 0.42 18.66 -27.75
C ASP A 479 0.29 17.89 -26.43
N GLY A 480 1.41 17.80 -25.71
CA GLY A 480 1.50 17.19 -24.37
C GLY A 480 1.58 15.66 -24.37
N LYS A 481 1.64 15.01 -25.54
CA LYS A 481 1.47 13.54 -25.64
C LYS A 481 2.63 12.80 -26.29
N VAL A 482 3.32 13.41 -27.25
CA VAL A 482 4.35 12.74 -28.06
C VAL A 482 5.28 13.75 -28.71
N MET A 483 6.53 13.39 -29.00
CA MET A 483 7.39 14.24 -29.83
C MET A 483 7.02 14.12 -31.32
N VAL A 484 7.35 15.12 -32.13
CA VAL A 484 7.06 15.11 -33.57
C VAL A 484 8.29 15.40 -34.43
N ASN A 485 8.62 14.45 -35.31
CA ASN A 485 9.64 14.61 -36.34
C ASN A 485 8.99 15.19 -37.61
N LEU A 486 9.38 16.40 -38.00
CA LEU A 486 8.82 17.11 -39.15
C LEU A 486 9.67 16.87 -40.40
N ASP A 487 9.21 15.99 -41.29
CA ASP A 487 9.87 15.71 -42.57
C ASP A 487 9.40 16.66 -43.69
N LYS A 488 10.22 16.74 -44.74
CA LYS A 488 10.06 17.59 -45.94
C LYS A 488 10.04 19.10 -45.67
N VAL A 489 10.52 19.52 -44.50
CA VAL A 489 10.77 20.93 -44.22
C VAL A 489 12.12 21.33 -44.83
N ALA A 490 12.10 22.11 -45.91
CA ALA A 490 13.34 22.64 -46.45
C ALA A 490 14.01 23.58 -45.43
N VAL A 491 15.34 23.64 -45.39
CA VAL A 491 16.10 24.51 -44.46
C VAL A 491 15.66 25.98 -44.53
N SER A 492 15.23 26.45 -45.70
CA SER A 492 14.68 27.80 -45.90
C SER A 492 13.33 28.05 -45.22
N GLN A 493 12.62 26.99 -44.82
CA GLN A 493 11.29 27.01 -44.21
C GLN A 493 11.34 26.87 -42.68
N PHE A 494 12.50 26.55 -42.08
CA PHE A 494 12.65 26.35 -40.63
C PHE A 494 12.08 27.51 -39.81
N ALA A 495 12.41 28.75 -40.15
CA ALA A 495 11.90 29.93 -39.45
C ALA A 495 10.37 30.09 -39.55
N GLU A 496 9.75 29.65 -40.65
CA GLU A 496 8.30 29.75 -40.84
C GLU A 496 7.56 28.64 -40.08
N VAL A 497 8.01 27.40 -40.21
CA VAL A 497 7.40 26.23 -39.55
C VAL A 497 7.60 26.32 -38.04
N SER A 498 8.76 26.77 -37.57
CA SER A 498 9.03 26.96 -36.15
C SER A 498 8.15 28.02 -35.50
N ALA A 499 7.78 29.07 -36.24
CA ALA A 499 6.85 30.08 -35.75
C ALA A 499 5.43 29.51 -35.57
N ILE A 500 5.03 28.54 -36.40
CA ILE A 500 3.75 27.83 -36.26
C ILE A 500 3.79 26.95 -35.00
N ALA A 501 4.87 26.17 -34.80
CA ALA A 501 5.05 25.35 -33.61
C ALA A 501 5.07 26.18 -32.31
N ALA A 502 5.79 27.30 -32.30
CA ALA A 502 5.83 28.20 -31.16
C ALA A 502 4.48 28.89 -30.88
N ALA A 503 3.71 29.21 -31.92
CA ALA A 503 2.37 29.76 -31.75
C ALA A 503 1.39 28.71 -31.20
N ALA A 504 1.63 27.43 -31.47
CA ALA A 504 0.88 26.31 -30.90
C ALA A 504 1.37 25.90 -29.50
N GLY A 505 2.49 26.42 -29.01
CA GLY A 505 3.03 26.10 -27.69
C GLY A 505 3.83 24.80 -27.62
N VAL A 506 4.13 24.17 -28.76
CA VAL A 506 4.74 22.81 -28.85
C VAL A 506 6.12 22.82 -29.52
N ALA A 507 6.83 23.94 -29.44
CA ALA A 507 8.13 24.10 -30.11
C ALA A 507 9.19 23.11 -29.57
N ASP A 508 9.18 22.87 -28.28
CA ASP A 508 9.97 21.87 -27.56
C ASP A 508 9.63 20.42 -27.90
N GLN A 509 8.43 20.15 -28.42
CA GLN A 509 8.06 18.80 -28.87
C GLN A 509 8.48 18.52 -30.32
N CYS A 510 8.94 19.54 -31.07
CA CYS A 510 9.22 19.44 -32.50
C CYS A 510 10.70 19.15 -32.81
N ILE A 511 10.94 18.24 -33.75
CA ILE A 511 12.26 17.90 -34.29
C ILE A 511 12.33 18.29 -35.76
N PHE A 512 13.29 19.15 -36.11
CA PHE A 512 13.67 19.40 -37.50
C PHE A 512 14.80 18.48 -37.94
N LYS A 513 14.77 18.06 -39.20
CA LYS A 513 15.87 17.29 -39.80
C LYS A 513 16.35 17.84 -41.13
N ALA A 514 17.64 17.67 -41.40
CA ALA A 514 18.24 18.06 -42.68
C ALA A 514 19.52 17.27 -42.96
N ALA A 515 19.74 16.92 -44.23
CA ALA A 515 20.98 16.27 -44.66
C ALA A 515 22.17 17.22 -44.60
N ILE A 516 23.28 16.75 -44.01
CA ILE A 516 24.54 17.50 -43.91
C ILE A 516 25.69 16.61 -44.35
N SER A 517 26.32 16.96 -45.47
CA SER A 517 27.49 16.24 -46.01
C SER A 517 28.69 17.16 -46.27
N THR A 518 28.47 18.47 -46.20
CA THR A 518 29.49 19.48 -46.50
C THR A 518 29.46 20.65 -45.51
N ASP A 519 30.59 21.37 -45.39
CA ASP A 519 30.70 22.59 -44.58
C ASP A 519 29.69 23.69 -44.99
N ALA A 520 29.31 23.76 -46.27
CA ALA A 520 28.36 24.74 -46.77
C ALA A 520 26.93 24.44 -46.31
N GLU A 521 26.55 23.16 -46.27
CA GLU A 521 25.27 22.72 -45.74
C GLU A 521 25.20 22.95 -44.23
N LEU A 522 26.25 22.59 -43.48
CA LEU A 522 26.37 22.86 -42.05
C LEU A 522 26.17 24.35 -41.73
N ALA A 523 26.87 25.24 -42.46
CA ALA A 523 26.74 26.68 -42.27
C ALA A 523 25.31 27.19 -42.59
N THR A 524 24.65 26.61 -43.59
CA THR A 524 23.29 26.99 -43.99
C THR A 524 22.27 26.56 -42.93
N VAL A 525 22.37 25.32 -42.45
CA VAL A 525 21.51 24.78 -41.37
C VAL A 525 21.68 25.59 -40.10
N LYS A 526 22.93 25.84 -39.67
CA LYS A 526 23.24 26.66 -38.48
C LYS A 526 22.60 28.05 -38.54
N ALA A 527 22.67 28.70 -39.70
CA ALA A 527 22.06 30.01 -39.90
C ALA A 527 20.53 29.98 -39.88
N ALA A 528 19.90 28.88 -40.30
CA ALA A 528 18.45 28.70 -40.28
C ALA A 528 17.91 28.37 -38.88
N LEU A 529 18.60 27.51 -38.13
CA LEU A 529 18.28 27.20 -36.73
C LEU A 529 18.36 28.44 -35.85
N ALA A 530 19.37 29.29 -36.04
CA ALA A 530 19.49 30.58 -35.33
C ALA A 530 18.34 31.58 -35.62
N GLN A 531 17.55 31.35 -36.68
CA GLN A 531 16.36 32.14 -37.02
C GLN A 531 15.06 31.45 -36.63
N SER A 532 15.13 30.22 -36.13
CA SER A 532 13.96 29.45 -35.70
C SER A 532 13.54 29.85 -34.29
N ALA A 533 12.29 29.56 -33.93
CA ALA A 533 11.84 29.73 -32.55
C ALA A 533 12.68 28.88 -31.58
N PRO A 534 12.95 29.36 -30.35
CA PRO A 534 13.66 28.59 -29.34
C PRO A 534 12.86 27.34 -28.94
N GLY A 535 13.56 26.29 -28.50
CA GLY A 535 12.95 25.03 -28.04
C GLY A 535 12.97 23.91 -29.08
N ILE A 536 13.01 24.22 -30.38
CA ILE A 536 13.00 23.17 -31.42
C ILE A 536 14.28 22.35 -31.43
N HIS A 537 14.12 21.04 -31.37
CA HIS A 537 15.18 20.05 -31.50
C HIS A 537 15.64 19.91 -32.95
N PHE A 538 16.90 19.51 -33.15
CA PHE A 538 17.45 19.30 -34.48
C PHE A 538 18.20 17.97 -34.60
N MET A 539 17.85 17.21 -35.65
CA MET A 539 18.44 15.93 -36.00
C MET A 539 19.08 15.98 -37.39
N PRO A 540 20.43 16.03 -37.53
CA PRO A 540 21.05 15.94 -38.84
C PRO A 540 20.86 14.56 -39.46
N ILE A 541 20.75 14.51 -40.80
CA ILE A 541 20.74 13.27 -41.57
C ILE A 541 22.12 13.05 -42.18
N MET A 542 22.73 11.90 -41.89
CA MET A 542 24.08 11.55 -42.33
C MET A 542 24.04 10.35 -43.29
N TYR A 543 24.69 10.52 -44.44
CA TYR A 543 24.82 9.47 -45.44
C TYR A 543 26.22 8.83 -45.43
N PRO A 544 26.34 7.55 -45.86
CA PRO A 544 27.64 6.88 -45.94
C PRO A 544 28.66 7.69 -46.74
N GLY A 545 29.86 7.89 -46.18
CA GLY A 545 30.96 8.62 -46.82
C GLY A 545 31.43 9.87 -46.07
N VAL A 546 30.69 10.33 -45.05
CA VAL A 546 31.18 11.36 -44.12
C VAL A 546 32.23 10.79 -43.15
N SER A 547 33.28 11.55 -42.83
CA SER A 547 34.31 11.12 -41.87
C SER A 547 33.88 11.40 -40.43
N ALA A 548 34.39 10.62 -39.48
CA ALA A 548 34.16 10.85 -38.04
C ALA A 548 34.59 12.26 -37.60
N GLU A 549 35.62 12.83 -38.21
CA GLU A 549 36.07 14.21 -37.95
C GLU A 549 35.04 15.27 -38.40
N PHE A 550 34.36 15.02 -39.52
CA PHE A 550 33.30 15.90 -40.00
C PHE A 550 32.04 15.79 -39.14
N VAL A 551 31.65 14.58 -38.73
CA VAL A 551 30.54 14.37 -37.78
C VAL A 551 30.85 15.05 -36.43
N ALA A 552 32.08 14.85 -35.93
CA ALA A 552 32.83 15.68 -34.98
C ALA A 552 32.41 17.16 -34.96
N LYS A 553 32.65 17.77 -36.11
CA LYS A 553 32.44 19.19 -36.34
C LYS A 553 30.95 19.54 -36.34
N VAL A 554 30.09 18.74 -36.96
CA VAL A 554 28.65 18.98 -36.99
C VAL A 554 28.07 18.98 -35.58
N PHE A 555 28.43 17.99 -34.76
CA PHE A 555 27.96 17.90 -33.36
C PHE A 555 28.47 19.06 -32.51
N ALA A 556 29.75 19.40 -32.62
CA ALA A 556 30.32 20.54 -31.91
C ALA A 556 29.69 21.90 -32.30
N GLU A 557 29.22 22.04 -33.53
CA GLU A 557 28.69 23.31 -34.03
C GLU A 557 27.18 23.48 -33.88
N LEU A 558 26.43 22.37 -33.82
CA LEU A 558 24.97 22.35 -33.74
C LEU A 558 24.42 21.84 -32.41
N GLY A 559 25.15 20.97 -31.70
CA GLY A 559 24.67 20.31 -30.48
C GLY A 559 23.36 19.54 -30.66
N PRO A 560 23.25 18.59 -31.60
CA PRO A 560 22.03 17.82 -31.81
C PRO A 560 21.85 16.74 -30.74
N ASP A 561 20.60 16.45 -30.35
CA ASP A 561 20.28 15.38 -29.40
C ASP A 561 20.29 13.99 -30.06
N ALA A 562 19.97 13.92 -31.36
CA ALA A 562 19.96 12.70 -32.15
C ALA A 562 20.53 12.91 -33.55
N VAL A 563 20.91 11.83 -34.24
CA VAL A 563 21.32 11.83 -35.65
C VAL A 563 20.69 10.69 -36.41
N GLU A 564 20.08 11.01 -37.56
CA GLU A 564 19.53 10.02 -38.48
C GLU A 564 20.63 9.49 -39.39
N ILE A 565 20.81 8.17 -39.38
CA ILE A 565 21.80 7.48 -40.21
C ILE A 565 21.14 6.53 -41.19
N ASN A 566 21.62 6.55 -42.43
CA ASN A 566 21.22 5.58 -43.45
C ASN A 566 22.37 4.62 -43.76
N VAL A 567 22.07 3.32 -43.74
CA VAL A 567 23.04 2.26 -44.02
C VAL A 567 22.67 1.60 -45.35
N TYR A 568 23.24 2.09 -46.45
CA TYR A 568 23.01 1.48 -47.76
C TYR A 568 23.93 0.28 -47.99
N PRO A 569 23.42 -0.87 -48.47
CA PRO A 569 24.24 -2.05 -48.71
C PRO A 569 25.16 -1.85 -49.92
N ASN A 570 26.42 -2.25 -49.76
CA ASN A 570 27.26 -2.62 -50.88
C ASN A 570 26.99 -4.11 -51.16
N SER A 571 26.06 -4.40 -52.07
CA SER A 571 25.66 -5.74 -52.56
C SER A 571 24.77 -6.60 -51.63
N PHE A 572 23.77 -7.24 -52.24
CA PHE A 572 22.77 -8.13 -51.66
C PHE A 572 23.41 -9.18 -50.72
N GLY A 573 23.15 -9.07 -49.41
CA GLY A 573 23.47 -10.09 -48.42
C GLY A 573 23.36 -9.56 -46.99
N TRP A 574 22.81 -10.38 -46.09
CA TRP A 574 22.83 -10.13 -44.64
C TRP A 574 24.27 -10.10 -44.14
N THR A 575 24.89 -8.91 -44.08
CA THR A 575 26.22 -8.77 -43.47
C THR A 575 26.09 -8.67 -41.96
N SER A 576 27.03 -9.28 -41.24
CA SER A 576 27.22 -9.03 -39.80
C SER A 576 27.85 -7.66 -39.53
N ASP A 577 28.31 -6.97 -40.56
CA ASP A 577 28.86 -5.62 -40.49
C ASP A 577 27.70 -4.59 -40.50
N PRO A 578 27.50 -3.82 -39.41
CA PRO A 578 26.47 -2.79 -39.31
C PRO A 578 26.76 -1.55 -40.15
N GLY A 579 27.93 -1.45 -40.80
CA GLY A 579 28.27 -0.39 -41.72
C GLY A 579 29.12 0.73 -41.12
N PRO A 580 29.45 1.77 -41.93
CA PRO A 580 30.52 2.72 -41.62
C PRO A 580 30.24 3.63 -40.41
N PHE A 581 28.98 3.80 -40.00
CA PHE A 581 28.58 4.62 -38.84
C PHE A 581 28.80 3.92 -37.49
N PHE A 582 29.11 2.62 -37.49
CA PHE A 582 29.29 1.81 -36.28
C PHE A 582 30.76 1.39 -36.09
N THR A 583 31.69 2.05 -36.79
CA THR A 583 33.13 1.86 -36.53
C THR A 583 33.50 2.43 -35.16
N PRO A 584 34.54 1.91 -34.47
CA PRO A 584 34.95 2.42 -33.16
C PRO A 584 35.24 3.93 -33.14
N ALA A 585 35.75 4.49 -34.25
CA ALA A 585 36.01 5.92 -34.38
C ALA A 585 34.72 6.75 -34.47
N MET A 586 33.68 6.22 -35.11
CA MET A 586 32.38 6.88 -35.18
C MET A 586 31.65 6.76 -33.85
N LYS A 587 31.61 5.57 -33.23
CA LYS A 587 31.00 5.37 -31.90
C LYS A 587 31.63 6.28 -30.84
N ALA A 588 32.96 6.42 -30.83
CA ALA A 588 33.64 7.35 -29.92
C ALA A 588 33.24 8.82 -30.11
N VAL A 589 32.81 9.23 -31.31
CA VAL A 589 32.27 10.57 -31.55
C VAL A 589 30.88 10.71 -30.94
N PHE A 590 30.01 9.71 -31.10
CA PHE A 590 28.66 9.78 -30.58
C PHE A 590 28.67 9.75 -29.05
N ASP A 591 29.44 8.84 -28.46
CA ASP A 591 29.64 8.73 -27.00
C ASP A 591 30.23 10.04 -26.42
N GLN A 592 31.07 10.76 -27.17
CA GLN A 592 31.67 12.02 -26.71
C GLN A 592 30.65 13.17 -26.61
N TYR A 593 29.66 13.20 -27.50
CA TYR A 593 28.71 14.31 -27.65
C TYR A 593 27.30 13.97 -27.16
N ASP A 594 27.12 12.76 -26.62
CA ASP A 594 25.85 12.29 -26.06
C ASP A 594 24.68 12.35 -27.05
N VAL A 595 24.90 11.78 -28.25
CA VAL A 595 23.94 11.87 -29.37
C VAL A 595 23.31 10.51 -29.67
N ARG A 596 21.98 10.45 -29.72
CA ARG A 596 21.21 9.24 -30.06
C ARG A 596 21.37 8.81 -31.51
N TYR A 597 21.33 7.50 -31.73
CA TYR A 597 21.36 6.87 -33.05
C TYR A 597 19.93 6.63 -33.55
N PHE A 598 19.56 7.28 -34.66
CA PHE A 598 18.27 7.09 -35.30
C PHE A 598 18.40 6.28 -36.59
N ILE A 599 17.60 5.21 -36.74
CA ILE A 599 17.56 4.39 -37.97
C ILE A 599 16.15 4.18 -38.50
N ASN A 600 16.03 4.07 -39.81
CA ASN A 600 14.78 3.80 -40.52
C ASN A 600 14.67 2.33 -40.93
N THR A 601 13.60 1.65 -40.52
CA THR A 601 13.31 0.23 -40.85
C THR A 601 12.25 0.05 -41.94
N LEU A 602 11.90 1.12 -42.66
CA LEU A 602 10.70 1.22 -43.49
C LEU A 602 10.61 0.23 -44.67
N PHE A 603 11.73 -0.13 -45.32
CA PHE A 603 11.69 -1.03 -46.49
C PHE A 603 12.95 -1.90 -46.66
N ASP A 604 12.73 -3.13 -47.10
CA ASP A 604 13.76 -4.03 -47.62
C ASP A 604 14.02 -3.69 -49.10
N GLY A 605 15.28 -3.74 -49.55
CA GLY A 605 15.69 -3.23 -50.87
C GLY A 605 15.20 -4.05 -52.08
N GLN A 606 14.00 -4.62 -52.04
CA GLN A 606 13.43 -5.45 -53.09
C GLN A 606 12.33 -4.71 -53.86
N GLY A 607 12.70 -3.73 -54.70
CA GLY A 607 11.76 -3.27 -55.73
C GLY A 607 12.07 -1.96 -56.43
N ASN A 608 12.83 -1.07 -55.80
CA ASN A 608 13.04 0.28 -56.31
C ASN A 608 14.55 0.53 -56.32
N ASP A 609 15.08 1.31 -57.26
CA ASP A 609 16.51 1.57 -57.45
C ASP A 609 17.20 2.30 -56.26
N ASP A 610 16.47 2.52 -55.16
CA ASP A 610 16.90 3.16 -53.93
C ASP A 610 17.12 2.07 -52.86
N GLY A 611 18.37 1.77 -52.54
CA GLY A 611 18.73 0.71 -51.60
C GLY A 611 18.07 0.87 -50.22
N SER A 612 17.98 -0.24 -49.47
CA SER A 612 17.44 -0.24 -48.10
C SER A 612 18.12 0.80 -47.21
N MET A 613 17.33 1.54 -46.41
CA MET A 613 17.83 2.54 -45.45
C MET A 613 18.54 1.92 -44.24
N SER A 614 18.35 0.61 -44.03
CA SER A 614 18.89 -0.19 -42.93
C SER A 614 19.56 -1.48 -43.44
N GLY A 615 20.27 -1.42 -44.56
CA GLY A 615 21.13 -2.52 -44.99
C GLY A 615 20.41 -3.85 -45.31
N GLY A 616 19.11 -3.80 -45.62
CA GLY A 616 18.27 -4.97 -45.87
C GLY A 616 17.42 -5.43 -44.67
N ARG A 617 17.44 -4.68 -43.56
CA ARG A 617 16.72 -5.00 -42.31
C ARG A 617 15.47 -4.13 -42.16
N GLY A 618 14.46 -4.42 -42.96
CA GLY A 618 13.20 -3.66 -43.00
C GLY A 618 12.02 -4.36 -42.33
N ASP A 619 10.92 -3.65 -42.17
CA ASP A 619 9.69 -4.05 -41.45
C ASP A 619 9.05 -5.33 -42.00
N PHE A 620 9.14 -5.58 -43.32
CA PHE A 620 8.69 -6.84 -43.91
C PHE A 620 9.37 -8.07 -43.30
N VAL A 621 10.64 -7.95 -42.91
CA VAL A 621 11.34 -9.02 -42.19
C VAL A 621 10.89 -9.08 -40.74
N ALA A 622 10.64 -7.92 -40.13
CA ALA A 622 10.24 -7.81 -38.73
C ALA A 622 8.89 -8.49 -38.44
N LEU A 623 7.99 -8.60 -39.42
CA LEU A 623 6.72 -9.33 -39.29
C LEU A 623 6.87 -10.79 -38.83
N GLY A 624 7.96 -11.44 -39.25
CA GLY A 624 8.25 -12.83 -38.90
C GLY A 624 9.47 -13.00 -38.01
N ARG A 625 10.39 -12.03 -38.02
CA ARG A 625 11.70 -12.06 -37.35
C ARG A 625 12.09 -10.66 -36.83
N PRO A 626 11.34 -10.13 -35.84
CA PRO A 626 11.63 -8.82 -35.27
C PRO A 626 13.01 -8.77 -34.59
N ASP A 627 13.54 -9.93 -34.16
CA ASP A 627 14.90 -10.08 -33.63
C ASP A 627 16.00 -9.73 -34.66
N LEU A 628 15.77 -10.02 -35.93
CA LEU A 628 16.74 -9.73 -37.00
C LEU A 628 16.72 -8.26 -37.45
N VAL A 629 15.74 -7.48 -36.97
CA VAL A 629 15.54 -6.08 -37.33
C VAL A 629 15.66 -5.20 -36.10
N TYR A 630 14.66 -5.18 -35.23
CA TYR A 630 14.62 -4.31 -34.05
C TYR A 630 15.67 -4.72 -33.02
N GLY A 631 15.74 -6.01 -32.66
CA GLY A 631 16.75 -6.52 -31.73
C GLY A 631 18.17 -6.30 -32.24
N TYR A 632 18.42 -6.62 -33.52
CA TYR A 632 19.71 -6.37 -34.13
C TYR A 632 20.15 -4.91 -34.03
N TRP A 633 19.28 -3.95 -34.38
CA TRP A 633 19.63 -2.53 -34.34
C TRP A 633 19.84 -2.03 -32.91
N ALA A 634 18.98 -2.42 -31.97
CA ALA A 634 19.15 -2.11 -30.56
C ALA A 634 20.50 -2.66 -30.02
N ASP A 635 20.88 -3.90 -30.38
CA ASP A 635 22.17 -4.50 -30.03
C ASP A 635 23.38 -3.75 -30.60
N GLN A 636 23.22 -3.03 -31.73
CA GLN A 636 24.29 -2.18 -32.27
C GLN A 636 24.40 -0.82 -31.55
N GLY A 637 23.49 -0.53 -30.60
CA GLY A 637 23.38 0.75 -29.92
C GLY A 637 22.53 1.77 -30.68
N VAL A 638 21.66 1.34 -31.59
CA VAL A 638 20.62 2.22 -32.13
C VAL A 638 19.60 2.50 -31.03
N SER A 639 19.34 3.77 -30.75
CA SER A 639 18.53 4.21 -29.62
C SER A 639 17.27 4.97 -30.03
N ILE A 640 17.01 5.11 -31.34
CA ILE A 640 15.73 5.50 -31.94
C ILE A 640 15.46 4.67 -33.21
N ILE A 641 14.31 3.99 -33.28
CA ILE A 641 13.92 3.16 -34.43
C ILE A 641 12.64 3.71 -35.06
N GLN A 642 12.73 4.18 -36.31
CA GLN A 642 11.57 4.55 -37.10
C GLN A 642 11.04 3.36 -37.89
N THR A 643 9.73 3.11 -37.78
CA THR A 643 9.06 1.93 -38.35
C THR A 643 7.67 2.28 -38.89
N ASP A 644 7.22 1.53 -39.90
CA ASP A 644 5.82 1.44 -40.30
C ASP A 644 5.05 0.46 -39.38
N GLU A 645 5.70 -0.53 -38.77
CA GLU A 645 5.11 -1.60 -37.95
C GLU A 645 5.18 -1.34 -36.44
N LEU A 646 4.61 -0.21 -36.01
CA LEU A 646 4.72 0.32 -34.65
C LEU A 646 4.39 -0.71 -33.56
N ARG A 647 3.28 -1.45 -33.69
CA ARG A 647 2.87 -2.44 -32.67
C ARG A 647 3.91 -3.54 -32.48
N ILE A 648 4.47 -4.06 -33.57
CA ILE A 648 5.43 -5.16 -33.50
C ILE A 648 6.75 -4.66 -32.92
N ALA A 649 7.18 -3.45 -33.30
CA ALA A 649 8.34 -2.81 -32.72
C ALA A 649 8.17 -2.58 -31.21
N ALA A 650 7.05 -2.00 -30.78
CA ALA A 650 6.74 -1.76 -29.37
C ALA A 650 6.74 -3.04 -28.55
N ASN A 651 5.96 -4.05 -28.97
CA ASN A 651 5.88 -5.32 -28.25
C ASN A 651 7.23 -6.03 -28.19
N TYR A 652 8.01 -6.01 -29.28
CA TYR A 652 9.32 -6.66 -29.30
C TYR A 652 10.31 -5.95 -28.37
N LEU A 653 10.45 -4.63 -28.48
CA LEU A 653 11.43 -3.86 -27.71
C LEU A 653 11.12 -3.86 -26.21
N ASN A 654 9.83 -3.76 -25.84
CA ASN A 654 9.38 -3.86 -24.45
C ASN A 654 9.68 -5.27 -23.89
N ALA A 655 9.27 -6.34 -24.58
CA ALA A 655 9.42 -7.72 -24.11
C ALA A 655 10.88 -8.19 -23.96
N HIS A 656 11.83 -7.49 -24.60
CA HIS A 656 13.25 -7.84 -24.58
C HIS A 656 14.10 -6.84 -23.79
N GLY A 657 13.49 -5.89 -23.09
CA GLY A 657 14.17 -4.94 -22.22
C GLY A 657 15.05 -3.91 -22.95
N TYR A 658 14.81 -3.70 -24.24
CA TYR A 658 15.47 -2.61 -25.00
C TYR A 658 14.78 -1.27 -24.78
N ARG A 659 13.49 -1.32 -24.42
CA ARG A 659 12.71 -0.17 -23.97
C ARG A 659 12.41 -0.34 -22.49
N GLN A 660 12.82 0.63 -21.69
CA GLN A 660 12.45 0.74 -20.29
C GLN A 660 11.14 1.54 -20.22
N SER A 661 10.29 1.23 -19.25
CA SER A 661 9.10 2.03 -19.02
C SER A 661 9.55 3.45 -18.71
N LEU A 662 9.13 4.41 -19.54
CA LEU A 662 9.32 5.84 -19.26
C LEU A 662 8.21 6.38 -18.35
N VAL A 663 7.27 5.52 -17.96
CA VAL A 663 6.47 5.69 -16.76
C VAL A 663 7.32 5.08 -15.66
N ASP A 664 7.84 5.91 -14.76
CA ASP A 664 8.78 5.49 -13.72
C ASP A 664 8.17 4.35 -12.90
N ASP A 665 8.70 3.14 -13.06
CA ASP A 665 8.20 1.89 -12.47
C ASP A 665 8.76 1.64 -11.07
N GLY A 666 8.95 2.73 -10.31
CA GLY A 666 9.62 2.71 -9.01
C GLY A 666 11.13 2.92 -9.09
N GLY A 667 11.57 3.88 -9.90
CA GLY A 667 12.91 4.44 -9.86
C GLY A 667 13.35 4.74 -8.44
N SER A 668 14.67 4.68 -8.19
CA SER A 668 15.21 5.10 -6.91
C SER A 668 14.90 6.57 -6.72
N ALA A 669 13.94 6.87 -5.86
CA ALA A 669 13.63 8.21 -5.40
C ALA A 669 14.91 8.98 -5.06
N THR A 670 14.89 10.25 -5.41
CA THR A 670 15.95 11.21 -5.21
C THR A 670 15.52 12.23 -4.16
N PRO A 671 16.43 13.10 -3.68
CA PRO A 671 16.05 14.21 -2.80
C PRO A 671 15.50 15.44 -3.55
N GLY A 672 14.80 15.26 -4.68
CA GLY A 672 14.09 16.34 -5.35
C GLY A 672 12.88 15.80 -6.10
N ASP A 673 12.03 16.70 -6.59
CA ASP A 673 10.69 16.41 -7.11
C ASP A 673 10.66 15.22 -8.10
N ASP A 674 10.07 14.12 -7.65
CA ASP A 674 9.96 12.85 -8.36
C ASP A 674 8.50 12.56 -8.75
N LEU A 675 8.31 11.80 -9.84
CA LEU A 675 7.01 11.24 -10.24
C LEU A 675 7.14 9.72 -10.23
N LEU A 676 6.63 9.07 -9.18
CA LEU A 676 6.75 7.64 -8.96
C LEU A 676 5.40 6.96 -9.22
N THR A 677 5.36 5.96 -10.10
CA THR A 677 4.12 5.20 -10.38
C THR A 677 4.34 3.71 -10.11
N GLY A 678 3.44 3.14 -9.31
CA GLY A 678 3.34 1.73 -9.04
C GLY A 678 2.85 0.91 -10.24
N THR A 679 2.58 -0.34 -9.98
CA THR A 679 2.04 -1.32 -10.90
C THR A 679 0.57 -1.58 -10.58
N ALA A 680 0.00 -2.68 -11.10
CA ALA A 680 -1.34 -3.11 -10.73
C ALA A 680 -1.32 -4.17 -9.61
N GLY A 681 -0.26 -4.22 -8.80
CA GLY A 681 -0.13 -5.09 -7.64
C GLY A 681 0.28 -4.30 -6.41
N ASP A 682 0.43 -4.97 -5.26
CA ASP A 682 0.80 -4.29 -4.00
C ASP A 682 2.22 -3.71 -4.08
N ASP A 683 2.33 -2.39 -4.12
CA ASP A 683 3.56 -1.63 -4.31
C ASP A 683 4.00 -0.88 -3.05
N ALA A 684 5.29 -0.52 -2.99
CA ALA A 684 5.85 0.29 -1.92
C ALA A 684 6.70 1.42 -2.52
N LEU A 685 6.18 2.64 -2.46
CA LEU A 685 6.76 3.84 -3.06
C LEU A 685 7.18 4.81 -1.95
N GLY A 686 8.30 5.51 -2.13
CA GLY A 686 8.78 6.49 -1.16
C GLY A 686 9.46 7.68 -1.86
N GLY A 687 8.99 8.91 -1.66
CA GLY A 687 9.46 10.13 -2.34
C GLY A 687 10.76 10.71 -1.77
N LEU A 688 10.97 10.58 -0.46
CA LEU A 688 12.11 11.11 0.29
C LEU A 688 12.01 12.61 0.61
N ALA A 689 12.45 13.47 -0.31
CA ALA A 689 12.46 14.91 -0.08
C ALA A 689 12.29 15.60 -1.43
N GLY A 690 11.52 16.69 -1.49
CA GLY A 690 11.09 17.29 -2.76
C GLY A 690 9.57 17.30 -2.81
N ASP A 691 8.99 18.04 -3.76
CA ASP A 691 7.54 18.05 -3.95
C ASP A 691 7.17 16.87 -4.88
N ASP A 692 6.92 15.69 -4.31
CA ASP A 692 6.81 14.43 -5.07
C ASP A 692 5.38 14.08 -5.46
N VAL A 693 5.22 13.29 -6.54
CA VAL A 693 3.93 12.72 -6.96
C VAL A 693 4.02 11.21 -7.00
N LEU A 694 3.35 10.53 -6.08
CA LEU A 694 3.32 9.07 -5.95
C LEU A 694 1.95 8.53 -6.36
N SER A 695 1.91 7.49 -7.20
CA SER A 695 0.65 6.84 -7.63
C SER A 695 0.73 5.32 -7.51
N GLY A 696 -0.05 4.70 -6.63
CA GLY A 696 -0.12 3.25 -6.42
C GLY A 696 -0.81 2.49 -7.57
N LEU A 697 -1.88 3.07 -8.12
CA LEU A 697 -2.75 2.51 -9.17
C LEU A 697 -3.73 1.45 -8.67
N ALA A 698 -3.35 0.18 -8.63
CA ALA A 698 -4.24 -0.89 -8.19
C ALA A 698 -3.42 -1.88 -7.38
N GLY A 699 -3.90 -2.33 -6.24
CA GLY A 699 -3.05 -3.03 -5.28
C GLY A 699 -3.41 -2.59 -3.88
N ASN A 700 -2.79 -3.18 -2.86
CA ASN A 700 -2.80 -2.61 -1.51
C ASN A 700 -1.42 -1.99 -1.32
N ASP A 701 -1.33 -0.71 -1.63
CA ASP A 701 -0.08 -0.01 -1.83
C ASP A 701 0.36 0.68 -0.55
N THR A 702 1.66 0.92 -0.42
CA THR A 702 2.25 1.71 0.67
C THR A 702 3.00 2.87 0.07
N LEU A 703 2.51 4.08 0.27
CA LEU A 703 3.07 5.32 -0.28
C LEU A 703 3.58 6.19 0.89
N ASP A 704 4.81 6.67 0.78
CA ASP A 704 5.47 7.55 1.77
C ASP A 704 6.03 8.78 1.03
N GLY A 705 5.41 9.95 1.18
CA GLY A 705 5.85 11.19 0.51
C GLY A 705 7.24 11.59 0.99
N GLY A 706 7.34 11.86 2.29
CA GLY A 706 8.59 12.11 2.98
C GLY A 706 8.67 13.53 3.50
N ALA A 707 9.29 14.43 2.76
CA ALA A 707 9.53 15.80 3.20
C ALA A 707 9.31 16.79 2.05
N ASP A 708 8.81 17.98 2.41
CA ASP A 708 8.29 18.98 1.47
C ASP A 708 6.88 18.58 0.96
N ASP A 709 6.27 19.32 0.02
CA ASP A 709 4.82 19.24 -0.21
C ASP A 709 4.47 18.16 -1.26
N ASP A 710 3.92 17.02 -0.84
CA ASP A 710 3.75 15.83 -1.67
C ASP A 710 2.31 15.61 -2.18
N THR A 711 2.14 14.84 -3.25
CA THR A 711 0.85 14.33 -3.75
C THR A 711 0.86 12.81 -3.84
N LEU A 712 0.01 12.14 -3.07
CA LEU A 712 -0.09 10.68 -3.00
C LEU A 712 -1.47 10.21 -3.50
N LEU A 713 -1.47 9.31 -4.48
CA LEU A 713 -2.66 8.71 -5.06
C LEU A 713 -2.63 7.18 -4.83
N GLY A 714 -3.45 6.65 -3.93
CA GLY A 714 -3.55 5.21 -3.65
C GLY A 714 -4.08 4.45 -4.87
N GLY A 715 -5.35 4.64 -5.19
CA GLY A 715 -5.98 4.07 -6.38
C GLY A 715 -7.02 3.01 -6.04
N GLU A 716 -6.99 1.84 -6.66
CA GLU A 716 -7.88 0.72 -6.31
C GLU A 716 -7.22 -0.24 -5.31
N GLY A 717 -7.81 -0.41 -4.13
CA GLY A 717 -7.44 -1.39 -3.12
C GLY A 717 -7.30 -0.74 -1.75
N ASN A 718 -6.74 -1.43 -0.77
CA ASN A 718 -6.64 -0.91 0.59
C ASN A 718 -5.24 -0.38 0.83
N ASP A 719 -5.06 0.92 0.65
CA ASP A 719 -3.77 1.57 0.59
C ASP A 719 -3.37 2.18 1.93
N ALA A 720 -2.06 2.34 2.14
CA ALA A 720 -1.48 3.02 3.28
C ALA A 720 -0.65 4.21 2.78
N LEU A 721 -1.15 5.42 3.01
CA LEU A 721 -0.55 6.68 2.55
C LEU A 721 0.00 7.46 3.76
N ALA A 722 1.25 7.87 3.69
CA ALA A 722 1.89 8.76 4.65
C ALA A 722 2.47 9.98 3.92
N GLY A 723 1.98 11.18 4.20
CA GLY A 723 2.47 12.43 3.60
C GLY A 723 3.86 12.76 4.11
N GLY A 724 4.01 12.90 5.43
CA GLY A 724 5.29 13.06 6.09
C GLY A 724 5.44 14.45 6.70
N SER A 725 6.19 15.34 6.08
CA SER A 725 6.29 16.74 6.54
C SER A 725 6.22 17.69 5.37
N GLY A 726 5.41 18.73 5.45
CA GLY A 726 5.00 19.49 4.27
C GLY A 726 3.48 19.62 4.28
N ASP A 727 2.92 20.45 3.41
CA ASP A 727 1.46 20.53 3.20
C ASP A 727 1.08 19.52 2.10
N ASP A 728 0.67 18.31 2.48
CA ASP A 728 0.53 17.16 1.57
C ASP A 728 -0.91 16.96 1.04
N ASP A 729 -1.07 16.41 -0.17
CA ASP A 729 -2.37 15.99 -0.74
C ASP A 729 -2.44 14.46 -0.91
N LEU A 730 -3.23 13.80 -0.07
CA LEU A 730 -3.44 12.35 -0.05
C LEU A 730 -4.85 12.01 -0.56
N ASP A 731 -4.93 11.15 -1.58
CA ASP A 731 -6.17 10.57 -2.11
C ASP A 731 -6.08 9.03 -2.08
N GLY A 732 -6.83 8.39 -1.16
CA GLY A 732 -6.87 6.95 -1.00
C GLY A 732 -7.47 6.24 -2.21
N GLY A 733 -8.57 6.77 -2.74
CA GLY A 733 -9.20 6.26 -3.94
C GLY A 733 -10.35 5.31 -3.61
N ALA A 734 -10.23 4.03 -3.96
CA ALA A 734 -11.29 3.04 -3.80
C ALA A 734 -10.81 1.85 -2.99
N GLY A 735 -11.36 1.65 -1.81
CA GLY A 735 -11.04 0.57 -0.90
C GLY A 735 -11.08 1.08 0.52
N ASN A 736 -10.43 0.39 1.45
CA ASN A 736 -10.38 0.82 2.84
C ASN A 736 -8.96 1.29 3.14
N ASP A 737 -8.76 2.59 3.06
CA ASP A 737 -7.44 3.20 3.05
C ASP A 737 -7.05 3.73 4.45
N ALA A 738 -5.76 3.81 4.71
CA ALA A 738 -5.19 4.39 5.92
C ALA A 738 -4.31 5.59 5.54
N LEU A 739 -4.71 6.78 5.96
CA LEU A 739 -4.08 8.06 5.61
C LEU A 739 -3.47 8.69 6.85
N ILE A 740 -2.18 9.02 6.78
CA ILE A 740 -1.41 9.77 7.76
C ILE A 740 -0.90 11.03 7.06
N GLY A 741 -1.47 12.20 7.35
CA GLY A 741 -0.98 13.47 6.78
C GLY A 741 0.46 13.74 7.20
N GLY A 742 0.68 13.84 8.50
CA GLY A 742 2.01 14.03 9.07
C GLY A 742 2.11 15.41 9.69
N ALA A 743 3.09 16.21 9.28
CA ALA A 743 3.30 17.55 9.83
C ALA A 743 3.18 18.63 8.75
N GLY A 744 2.10 19.40 8.79
CA GLY A 744 1.81 20.51 7.88
C GLY A 744 0.31 20.76 7.88
N ASP A 745 -0.20 21.56 6.95
CA ASP A 745 -1.64 21.68 6.73
C ASP A 745 -2.03 20.76 5.55
N ASP A 746 -2.48 19.53 5.83
CA ASP A 746 -2.65 18.48 4.83
C ASP A 746 -4.08 18.35 4.26
N VAL A 747 -4.24 17.69 3.12
CA VAL A 747 -5.53 17.31 2.53
C VAL A 747 -5.63 15.79 2.48
N LEU A 748 -6.55 15.20 3.24
CA LEU A 748 -6.79 13.76 3.27
C LEU A 748 -8.17 13.44 2.67
N LYS A 749 -8.16 12.72 1.55
CA LYS A 749 -9.36 12.24 0.86
C LYS A 749 -9.37 10.71 0.92
N GLY A 750 -10.29 10.12 1.68
CA GLY A 750 -10.40 8.65 1.76
C GLY A 750 -10.93 8.06 0.46
N GLY A 751 -12.14 8.46 0.07
CA GLY A 751 -12.72 8.12 -1.21
C GLY A 751 -13.88 7.13 -1.10
N ASP A 752 -13.88 6.08 -1.90
CA ASP A 752 -14.89 5.03 -1.91
C ASP A 752 -14.48 3.88 -0.96
N GLY A 753 -15.01 3.84 0.25
CA GLY A 753 -14.95 2.65 1.10
C GLY A 753 -15.10 2.96 2.58
N VAL A 754 -14.21 2.44 3.41
CA VAL A 754 -14.16 2.74 4.85
C VAL A 754 -12.74 3.15 5.18
N ASP A 755 -12.53 4.45 5.21
CA ASP A 755 -11.19 5.04 5.22
C ASP A 755 -10.84 5.57 6.60
N THR A 756 -9.55 5.52 6.93
CA THR A 756 -9.00 5.85 8.24
C THR A 756 -8.08 7.04 8.15
N ALA A 757 -8.40 8.12 8.88
CA ALA A 757 -7.41 9.14 9.22
C ALA A 757 -6.70 8.74 10.51
N ASP A 758 -5.39 8.55 10.45
CA ASP A 758 -4.58 8.00 11.54
C ASP A 758 -3.65 9.06 12.16
N TYR A 759 -4.03 9.52 13.36
CA TYR A 759 -3.25 10.43 14.21
C TYR A 759 -2.57 9.71 15.37
N SER A 760 -2.45 8.39 15.33
CA SER A 760 -1.95 7.59 16.47
C SER A 760 -0.50 7.87 16.86
N ALA A 761 0.27 8.50 15.98
CA ALA A 761 1.64 8.96 16.26
C ALA A 761 1.68 10.28 17.05
N ASP A 762 0.58 11.03 17.12
CA ASP A 762 0.54 12.31 17.80
C ASP A 762 0.57 12.15 19.33
N THR A 763 1.36 13.02 19.97
CA THR A 763 1.55 13.00 21.43
C THR A 763 0.85 14.16 22.14
N ALA A 764 0.42 15.16 21.37
CA ALA A 764 -0.46 16.24 21.81
C ALA A 764 -1.88 15.93 21.36
N GLY A 765 -2.88 16.57 21.97
CA GLY A 765 -4.28 16.33 21.63
C GLY A 765 -4.64 16.86 20.24
N VAL A 766 -5.40 16.09 19.48
CA VAL A 766 -5.97 16.46 18.17
C VAL A 766 -7.46 16.75 18.29
N VAL A 767 -7.95 17.70 17.49
CA VAL A 767 -9.37 18.04 17.39
C VAL A 767 -9.84 17.70 15.99
N VAL A 768 -10.60 16.61 15.84
CA VAL A 768 -11.11 16.11 14.56
C VAL A 768 -12.62 16.29 14.50
N ASN A 769 -13.11 16.80 13.38
CA ASN A 769 -14.53 16.98 13.11
C ASN A 769 -14.85 16.60 11.66
N LEU A 770 -15.39 15.38 11.47
CA LEU A 770 -15.77 14.84 10.18
C LEU A 770 -16.97 15.57 9.57
N ALA A 771 -17.89 16.10 10.39
CA ALA A 771 -19.02 16.87 9.90
C ALA A 771 -18.61 18.19 9.21
N THR A 772 -17.48 18.77 9.62
CA THR A 772 -16.88 19.94 8.97
C THR A 772 -15.71 19.61 8.05
N GLY A 773 -15.24 18.36 8.06
CA GLY A 773 -14.08 17.92 7.27
C GLY A 773 -12.77 18.57 7.72
N SER A 774 -12.49 18.61 9.03
CA SER A 774 -11.28 19.26 9.54
C SER A 774 -10.66 18.51 10.71
N ALA A 775 -9.33 18.47 10.74
CA ALA A 775 -8.53 18.08 11.90
C ALA A 775 -7.54 19.18 12.27
N ILE A 776 -7.30 19.38 13.56
CA ILE A 776 -6.35 20.38 14.05
C ILE A 776 -5.51 19.78 15.16
N GLY A 777 -4.19 19.74 14.97
CA GLY A 777 -3.21 19.26 15.95
C GLY A 777 -2.00 20.18 16.06
N GLU A 778 -1.28 20.13 17.19
CA GLU A 778 -0.05 20.91 17.33
C GLU A 778 1.09 20.40 16.43
N ALA A 779 1.12 19.08 16.19
CA ALA A 779 2.13 18.42 15.36
C ALA A 779 1.65 18.26 13.90
N SER A 780 0.36 17.98 13.73
CA SER A 780 -0.35 17.72 12.47
C SER A 780 -0.98 18.94 11.82
N GLY A 781 -0.71 20.16 12.31
CA GLY A 781 -1.23 21.40 11.70
C GLY A 781 -2.76 21.45 11.56
N GLN A 782 -3.26 21.96 10.44
CA GLN A 782 -4.68 22.09 10.12
C GLN A 782 -5.05 21.32 8.84
N ASP A 783 -5.53 20.10 9.00
CA ASP A 783 -5.89 19.25 7.87
C ASP A 783 -7.34 19.48 7.39
N GLU A 784 -7.55 19.28 6.09
CA GLU A 784 -8.85 19.13 5.43
C GLU A 784 -9.15 17.65 5.18
N LEU A 785 -10.30 17.17 5.69
CA LEU A 785 -10.71 15.76 5.60
C LEU A 785 -11.96 15.60 4.73
N SER A 786 -11.97 14.60 3.85
CA SER A 786 -13.17 14.21 3.10
C SER A 786 -13.24 12.70 2.84
N GLY A 787 -14.45 12.14 2.88
CA GLY A 787 -14.65 10.69 2.66
C GLY A 787 -13.91 9.82 3.69
N ILE A 788 -13.88 10.25 4.96
CA ILE A 788 -13.25 9.51 6.06
C ILE A 788 -14.34 9.02 7.02
N GLU A 789 -14.35 7.73 7.34
CA GLU A 789 -15.31 7.12 8.26
C GLU A 789 -14.68 6.70 9.59
N THR A 790 -13.37 6.48 9.62
CA THR A 790 -12.62 6.03 10.80
C THR A 790 -11.57 7.07 11.20
N VAL A 791 -11.48 7.35 12.50
CA VAL A 791 -10.45 8.24 13.06
C VAL A 791 -9.74 7.53 14.20
N LEU A 792 -8.41 7.52 14.16
CA LEU A 792 -7.56 7.06 15.27
C LEU A 792 -6.89 8.28 15.90
N GLY A 793 -7.21 8.55 17.16
CA GLY A 793 -6.55 9.53 18.01
C GLY A 793 -5.17 9.06 18.48
N GLY A 794 -4.44 10.00 19.08
CA GLY A 794 -3.07 9.87 19.55
C GLY A 794 -2.95 9.49 21.03
N ALA A 795 -1.85 9.95 21.63
CA ALA A 795 -1.58 9.83 23.07
C ALA A 795 -1.94 11.11 23.86
N GLY A 796 -2.54 12.10 23.18
CA GLY A 796 -2.98 13.38 23.73
C GLY A 796 -4.36 13.28 24.36
N ASN A 797 -4.96 14.42 24.74
CA ASN A 797 -6.39 14.43 25.07
C ASN A 797 -7.13 14.88 23.81
N ASP A 798 -7.74 13.95 23.11
CA ASP A 798 -8.31 14.17 21.79
C ASP A 798 -9.78 14.57 21.86
N ALA A 799 -10.24 15.29 20.85
CA ALA A 799 -11.65 15.64 20.68
C ALA A 799 -12.10 15.21 19.28
N LEU A 800 -12.83 14.10 19.21
CA LEU A 800 -13.21 13.46 17.95
C LEU A 800 -14.73 13.59 17.75
N THR A 801 -15.15 14.18 16.62
CA THR A 801 -16.56 14.38 16.26
C THR A 801 -16.85 13.73 14.90
N GLY A 802 -17.81 12.81 14.87
CA GLY A 802 -18.33 12.17 13.66
C GLY A 802 -19.27 13.06 12.84
N ASP A 803 -19.78 12.52 11.74
CA ASP A 803 -20.67 13.21 10.80
C ASP A 803 -22.10 12.65 10.84
N ALA A 804 -22.75 12.46 9.68
CA ALA A 804 -24.07 11.87 9.58
C ALA A 804 -24.04 10.39 9.12
N ALA A 805 -22.85 9.87 8.81
CA ALA A 805 -22.61 8.49 8.43
C ALA A 805 -22.42 7.61 9.67
N ALA A 806 -22.10 6.32 9.48
CA ALA A 806 -21.73 5.46 10.60
C ALA A 806 -20.20 5.52 10.75
N ASN A 807 -19.70 6.23 11.75
CA ASN A 807 -18.28 6.46 11.97
C ASN A 807 -17.69 5.51 13.04
N THR A 808 -16.38 5.28 12.96
CA THR A 808 -15.61 4.62 14.02
C THR A 808 -14.58 5.59 14.58
N LEU A 809 -14.75 6.01 15.83
CA LEU A 809 -13.86 6.95 16.51
C LEU A 809 -13.11 6.25 17.64
N ASN A 810 -11.79 6.29 17.63
CA ASN A 810 -10.94 5.72 18.68
C ASN A 810 -10.07 6.81 19.29
N GLY A 811 -10.26 7.12 20.57
CA GLY A 811 -9.52 8.16 21.29
C GLY A 811 -8.04 7.84 21.50
N GLY A 812 -7.69 6.55 21.63
CA GLY A 812 -6.30 6.15 21.82
C GLY A 812 -5.91 6.16 23.29
N ALA A 813 -4.92 6.97 23.67
CA ALA A 813 -4.52 7.13 25.06
C ALA A 813 -4.65 8.58 25.45
N GLY A 814 -5.22 8.89 26.61
CA GLY A 814 -5.62 10.27 26.87
C GLY A 814 -6.82 10.36 27.76
N ASN A 815 -7.32 11.57 28.00
CA ASN A 815 -8.70 11.72 28.45
C ASN A 815 -9.46 12.34 27.28
N ASP A 816 -10.10 11.48 26.50
CA ASP A 816 -10.60 11.85 25.19
C ASP A 816 -12.08 12.24 25.26
N ALA A 817 -12.52 13.09 24.33
CA ALA A 817 -13.91 13.49 24.17
C ALA A 817 -14.41 13.02 22.81
N LEU A 818 -15.35 12.07 22.82
CA LEU A 818 -15.85 11.44 21.60
C LEU A 818 -17.34 11.79 21.41
N ASP A 819 -17.67 12.38 20.27
CA ASP A 819 -19.04 12.62 19.81
C ASP A 819 -19.27 11.88 18.49
N GLY A 820 -20.24 10.96 18.45
CA GLY A 820 -20.56 10.21 17.24
C GLY A 820 -21.20 11.09 16.16
N GLY A 821 -21.87 12.17 16.57
CA GLY A 821 -22.71 12.94 15.66
C GLY A 821 -24.04 12.22 15.44
N ALA A 822 -24.45 12.08 14.18
CA ALA A 822 -25.65 11.34 13.81
C ALA A 822 -25.24 10.08 13.04
N GLY A 823 -25.82 8.93 13.33
CA GLY A 823 -25.31 7.68 12.74
C GLY A 823 -25.61 6.50 13.63
N ASP A 824 -25.11 5.32 13.26
CA ASP A 824 -25.00 4.24 14.24
C ASP A 824 -23.50 4.03 14.46
N ASP A 825 -22.93 4.76 15.42
CA ASP A 825 -21.48 4.94 15.52
C ASP A 825 -20.79 3.93 16.45
N THR A 826 -19.48 3.78 16.30
CA THR A 826 -18.63 3.01 17.20
C THR A 826 -17.59 3.92 17.85
N LEU A 827 -17.71 4.13 19.17
CA LEU A 827 -16.84 5.02 19.94
C LEU A 827 -15.99 4.22 20.93
N ILE A 828 -14.67 4.37 20.84
CA ILE A 828 -13.71 3.64 21.67
C ILE A 828 -12.89 4.69 22.41
N GLY A 829 -13.07 4.84 23.73
CA GLY A 829 -12.33 5.84 24.51
C GLY A 829 -10.84 5.49 24.54
N GLY A 830 -10.50 4.33 25.09
CA GLY A 830 -9.14 3.81 25.06
C GLY A 830 -8.51 3.78 26.46
N GLU A 831 -7.27 4.23 26.58
CA GLU A 831 -6.59 4.36 27.88
C GLU A 831 -6.82 5.74 28.50
N GLY A 832 -7.57 5.81 29.58
CA GLY A 832 -7.61 6.98 30.46
C GLY A 832 -8.99 7.20 31.03
N SER A 833 -9.46 8.45 31.06
CA SER A 833 -10.79 8.80 31.56
C SER A 833 -11.56 9.52 30.45
N ASP A 834 -12.31 8.75 29.68
CA ASP A 834 -12.86 9.21 28.42
C ASP A 834 -14.32 9.64 28.58
N THR A 835 -14.71 10.63 27.79
CA THR A 835 -16.02 11.28 27.83
C THR A 835 -16.78 11.03 26.55
N LEU A 836 -17.93 10.39 26.65
CA LEU A 836 -18.92 10.35 25.57
C LEU A 836 -19.72 11.65 25.58
N VAL A 837 -19.71 12.36 24.45
CA VAL A 837 -20.44 13.61 24.24
C VAL A 837 -21.66 13.31 23.38
N LEU A 838 -22.84 13.79 23.79
CA LEU A 838 -24.14 13.45 23.19
C LEU A 838 -24.85 14.69 22.65
N GLN A 839 -24.11 15.61 22.01
CA GLN A 839 -24.63 16.93 21.62
C GLN A 839 -25.62 16.90 20.45
N ALA A 840 -25.59 15.86 19.60
CA ALA A 840 -26.54 15.70 18.50
C ALA A 840 -27.90 15.13 18.91
N ALA A 841 -28.10 14.80 20.19
CA ALA A 841 -29.40 14.38 20.72
C ALA A 841 -30.45 15.51 20.64
N THR A 842 -31.64 15.18 20.16
CA THR A 842 -32.77 16.12 20.03
C THR A 842 -34.03 15.65 20.78
N GLY A 843 -33.91 14.60 21.58
CA GLY A 843 -34.99 14.00 22.37
C GLY A 843 -34.45 13.16 23.52
N ALA A 844 -35.31 12.34 24.13
CA ALA A 844 -34.90 11.49 25.25
C ALA A 844 -33.75 10.54 24.85
N ILE A 845 -32.71 10.55 25.66
CA ILE A 845 -31.50 9.74 25.51
C ILE A 845 -31.69 8.47 26.33
N LEU A 846 -31.48 7.32 25.71
CA LEU A 846 -31.34 6.04 26.40
C LEU A 846 -29.86 5.67 26.44
N LEU A 847 -29.30 5.64 27.65
CA LEU A 847 -27.92 5.23 27.91
C LEU A 847 -27.91 3.85 28.60
N ASP A 848 -27.64 2.81 27.83
CA ASP A 848 -27.53 1.43 28.31
C ASP A 848 -26.05 1.08 28.54
N LEU A 849 -25.60 1.25 29.78
CA LEU A 849 -24.23 0.97 30.17
C LEU A 849 -23.93 -0.54 30.20
N THR A 850 -24.95 -1.40 30.30
CA THR A 850 -24.76 -2.86 30.26
C THR A 850 -24.47 -3.31 28.84
N ALA A 851 -25.16 -2.73 27.86
CA ALA A 851 -24.93 -3.00 26.44
C ALA A 851 -23.78 -2.17 25.84
N GLY A 852 -23.34 -1.10 26.53
CA GLY A 852 -22.42 -0.11 25.99
C GLY A 852 -23.04 0.64 24.82
N LYS A 853 -24.26 1.17 25.01
CA LYS A 853 -25.02 1.84 23.94
C LYS A 853 -25.65 3.16 24.37
N ALA A 854 -25.61 4.15 23.50
CA ALA A 854 -26.36 5.38 23.62
C ALA A 854 -27.33 5.48 22.44
N SER A 855 -28.56 5.93 22.68
CA SER A 855 -29.51 6.13 21.57
C SER A 855 -30.47 7.28 21.84
N ALA A 856 -30.66 8.11 20.82
CA ALA A 856 -31.64 9.19 20.83
C ALA A 856 -32.04 9.55 19.40
N ALA A 857 -33.12 10.32 19.25
CA ALA A 857 -33.38 10.98 17.99
C ALA A 857 -32.28 12.02 17.72
N GLY A 858 -31.66 11.97 16.54
CA GLY A 858 -30.54 12.85 16.17
C GLY A 858 -29.16 12.20 16.36
N LEU A 859 -29.01 11.30 17.35
CA LEU A 859 -27.82 10.46 17.50
C LEU A 859 -27.90 9.22 16.62
N GLY A 860 -29.02 8.48 16.66
CA GLY A 860 -29.09 7.11 16.17
C GLY A 860 -28.80 6.10 17.30
N THR A 861 -28.15 4.98 17.02
CA THR A 861 -27.82 3.94 18.02
C THR A 861 -26.32 3.66 18.08
N ASP A 862 -25.65 4.43 18.92
CA ASP A 862 -24.20 4.37 19.07
C ASP A 862 -23.80 3.24 20.02
N SER A 863 -22.64 2.67 19.75
CA SER A 863 -21.98 1.70 20.62
C SER A 863 -20.69 2.29 21.16
N PHE A 864 -20.43 2.11 22.45
CA PHE A 864 -19.23 2.65 23.08
C PHE A 864 -18.55 1.66 24.01
N THR A 865 -17.23 1.78 24.12
CA THR A 865 -16.39 1.01 25.05
C THR A 865 -15.29 1.88 25.63
N GLY A 866 -14.85 1.59 26.86
CA GLY A 866 -13.83 2.38 27.55
C GLY A 866 -14.25 3.84 27.76
N ILE A 867 -15.52 4.07 28.13
CA ILE A 867 -16.03 5.41 28.44
C ILE A 867 -16.40 5.43 29.92
N GLU A 868 -15.88 6.44 30.63
CA GLU A 868 -16.11 6.62 32.07
C GLU A 868 -17.03 7.80 32.36
N ALA A 869 -17.04 8.83 31.52
CA ALA A 869 -17.79 10.08 31.72
C ALA A 869 -18.77 10.37 30.57
N PHE A 870 -19.79 11.18 30.86
CA PHE A 870 -20.82 11.54 29.87
C PHE A 870 -21.11 13.04 29.91
N ARG A 871 -21.23 13.66 28.74
CA ARG A 871 -21.64 15.06 28.58
C ARG A 871 -22.84 15.16 27.63
N LEU A 872 -23.89 15.85 28.06
CA LEU A 872 -25.10 16.06 27.29
C LEU A 872 -25.03 17.37 26.48
N GLY A 873 -26.13 17.70 25.79
CA GLY A 873 -26.22 18.84 24.90
C GLY A 873 -26.50 20.16 25.63
N ALA A 874 -26.96 21.15 24.85
CA ALA A 874 -27.44 22.43 25.38
C ALA A 874 -28.98 22.50 25.40
N GLY A 875 -29.66 21.36 25.30
CA GLY A 875 -31.11 21.23 25.32
C GLY A 875 -31.62 20.83 26.70
N ASP A 876 -32.94 20.79 26.87
CA ASP A 876 -33.53 20.14 28.04
C ASP A 876 -33.49 18.61 27.80
N ASP A 877 -32.50 17.93 28.37
CA ASP A 877 -32.25 16.52 28.09
C ASP A 877 -32.97 15.60 29.09
N VAL A 878 -33.47 14.46 28.59
CA VAL A 878 -34.03 13.40 29.45
C VAL A 878 -33.23 12.13 29.23
N VAL A 879 -32.35 11.78 30.17
CA VAL A 879 -31.47 10.60 30.08
C VAL A 879 -32.04 9.47 30.90
N THR A 880 -32.41 8.36 30.27
CA THR A 880 -32.67 7.10 30.96
C THR A 880 -31.38 6.28 31.01
N LEU A 881 -30.86 6.07 32.21
CA LEU A 881 -29.66 5.30 32.45
C LEU A 881 -30.03 3.91 32.97
N VAL A 882 -29.57 2.88 32.25
CA VAL A 882 -29.73 1.47 32.64
C VAL A 882 -28.42 1.00 33.26
N ALA A 883 -28.44 0.70 34.56
CA ALA A 883 -27.23 0.45 35.34
C ALA A 883 -26.37 -0.71 34.82
N ALA A 884 -25.05 -0.53 34.84
CA ALA A 884 -24.06 -1.60 34.80
C ALA A 884 -23.58 -1.94 36.24
N SER A 885 -22.91 -3.07 36.42
CA SER A 885 -22.32 -3.47 37.70
C SER A 885 -21.12 -2.62 38.16
N ALA A 886 -20.65 -1.71 37.32
CA ALA A 886 -19.48 -0.85 37.56
C ALA A 886 -19.91 0.58 37.92
N PRO A 887 -19.07 1.36 38.66
CA PRO A 887 -19.33 2.77 38.90
C PRO A 887 -19.37 3.54 37.57
N VAL A 888 -20.41 4.35 37.39
CA VAL A 888 -20.53 5.36 36.34
C VAL A 888 -19.73 6.58 36.79
N GLY A 889 -18.88 7.13 35.95
CA GLY A 889 -18.16 8.37 36.26
C GLY A 889 -19.07 9.61 36.21
N PRO A 890 -18.50 10.81 36.09
CA PRO A 890 -19.26 12.05 36.10
C PRO A 890 -20.25 12.16 34.93
N ILE A 891 -21.40 12.79 35.18
CA ILE A 891 -22.34 13.21 34.14
C ILE A 891 -22.50 14.73 34.20
N ASP A 892 -22.25 15.36 33.06
CA ASP A 892 -22.43 16.79 32.83
C ASP A 892 -23.67 17.01 31.95
N GLY A 893 -24.75 17.52 32.53
CA GLY A 893 -26.00 17.80 31.80
C GLY A 893 -25.89 18.96 30.82
N GLY A 894 -24.82 19.77 30.92
CA GLY A 894 -24.62 20.88 30.00
C GLY A 894 -25.49 22.08 30.37
N ALA A 895 -26.17 22.65 29.38
CA ALA A 895 -27.02 23.82 29.58
C ALA A 895 -28.46 23.45 29.26
N GLY A 896 -29.38 23.65 30.19
CA GLY A 896 -30.76 23.24 29.97
C GLY A 896 -31.47 23.01 31.30
N HIS A 897 -32.64 22.39 31.21
CA HIS A 897 -33.25 21.71 32.34
C HIS A 897 -33.15 20.21 32.13
N ASP A 898 -32.11 19.62 32.71
CA ASP A 898 -31.70 18.26 32.45
C ASP A 898 -32.24 17.30 33.51
N ARG A 899 -32.83 16.21 33.03
CA ARG A 899 -33.49 15.17 33.82
C ARG A 899 -32.81 13.83 33.63
N LEU A 900 -32.20 13.31 34.69
CA LEU A 900 -31.60 11.98 34.72
C LEU A 900 -32.53 10.97 35.40
N VAL A 901 -32.90 9.90 34.70
CA VAL A 901 -33.74 8.80 35.17
C VAL A 901 -32.87 7.55 35.33
N LEU A 902 -32.58 7.15 36.57
CA LEU A 902 -31.75 5.99 36.87
C LEU A 902 -32.61 4.75 37.11
N THR A 903 -32.33 3.66 36.39
CA THR A 903 -33.02 2.38 36.58
C THR A 903 -32.02 1.28 37.00
N GLY A 904 -32.41 0.41 37.94
CA GLY A 904 -31.56 -0.70 38.40
C GLY A 904 -30.71 -0.36 39.62
N THR A 905 -29.47 -0.89 39.70
CA THR A 905 -28.59 -0.69 40.87
C THR A 905 -27.17 -0.34 40.44
N GLY A 906 -26.56 0.68 41.02
CA GLY A 906 -25.21 1.11 40.65
C GLY A 906 -24.62 2.23 41.52
N THR A 907 -23.41 2.66 41.18
CA THR A 907 -22.76 3.85 41.75
C THR A 907 -22.59 4.89 40.65
N LEU A 908 -22.87 6.15 40.93
CA LEU A 908 -22.77 7.28 40.01
C LEU A 908 -21.80 8.31 40.55
N GLY A 909 -20.94 8.84 39.68
CA GLY A 909 -19.98 9.89 39.97
C GLY A 909 -20.64 11.26 40.12
N ALA A 910 -19.83 12.30 39.97
CA ALA A 910 -20.31 13.66 40.16
C ALA A 910 -21.33 14.09 39.10
N LEU A 911 -22.35 14.84 39.53
CA LEU A 911 -23.31 15.48 38.63
C LEU A 911 -23.05 16.98 38.55
N THR A 912 -22.98 17.51 37.33
CA THR A 912 -22.95 18.94 37.04
C THR A 912 -24.02 19.28 36.02
N GLY A 913 -24.72 20.41 36.16
CA GLY A 913 -25.76 20.83 35.21
C GLY A 913 -26.93 19.84 35.07
N VAL A 914 -27.28 19.09 36.13
CA VAL A 914 -28.45 18.20 36.16
C VAL A 914 -29.44 18.75 37.18
N GLU A 915 -30.57 19.27 36.71
CA GLU A 915 -31.58 19.93 37.53
C GLU A 915 -32.57 18.95 38.15
N GLN A 916 -32.80 17.80 37.51
CA GLN A 916 -33.75 16.77 37.98
C GLN A 916 -33.11 15.37 37.96
N LEU A 917 -33.28 14.63 39.07
CA LEU A 917 -32.83 13.25 39.21
C LEU A 917 -33.97 12.36 39.70
N ASP A 918 -34.36 11.36 38.89
CA ASP A 918 -35.34 10.34 39.23
C ASP A 918 -34.66 9.00 39.50
N LEU A 919 -34.93 8.39 40.65
CA LEU A 919 -34.32 7.12 41.06
C LEU A 919 -35.34 5.99 41.05
N ALA A 920 -35.16 5.02 40.15
CA ALA A 920 -35.90 3.77 40.09
C ALA A 920 -34.95 2.58 40.39
N GLY A 921 -34.52 2.47 41.64
CA GLY A 921 -33.70 1.37 42.17
C GLY A 921 -32.60 1.84 43.16
N ASN A 922 -31.64 0.96 43.49
CA ASN A 922 -30.63 1.22 44.52
C ASN A 922 -29.36 1.86 43.93
N TRP A 923 -29.26 3.18 44.00
CA TRP A 923 -28.11 3.94 43.51
C TRP A 923 -27.35 4.64 44.63
N THR A 924 -26.03 4.69 44.52
CA THR A 924 -25.15 5.53 45.35
C THR A 924 -24.58 6.64 44.47
N VAL A 925 -24.69 7.92 44.86
CA VAL A 925 -24.13 9.03 44.08
C VAL A 925 -23.03 9.71 44.90
N THR A 926 -21.87 9.97 44.29
CA THR A 926 -20.68 10.49 44.97
C THR A 926 -20.24 11.84 44.39
N GLY A 927 -20.29 12.90 45.22
CA GLY A 927 -19.81 14.26 44.91
C GLY A 927 -20.82 15.12 44.15
N HIS A 928 -21.25 16.26 44.69
CA HIS A 928 -22.22 17.14 44.00
C HIS A 928 -21.90 18.62 44.12
N GLY A 929 -22.28 19.39 43.08
CA GLY A 929 -22.34 20.84 43.07
C GLY A 929 -23.76 21.33 42.74
N ALA A 930 -24.44 21.87 43.75
CA ALA A 930 -25.63 22.73 43.72
C ALA A 930 -27.02 22.15 43.31
N ASN A 931 -28.00 22.37 44.21
CA ASN A 931 -29.47 22.42 44.02
C ASN A 931 -30.15 21.28 43.21
N LEU A 932 -30.25 20.09 43.80
CA LEU A 932 -31.14 19.02 43.30
C LEU A 932 -32.59 19.28 43.74
N ALA A 933 -33.51 19.51 42.79
CA ALA A 933 -34.94 19.65 43.05
C ALA A 933 -35.69 18.37 42.63
N PHE A 934 -36.32 17.68 43.57
CA PHE A 934 -37.20 16.55 43.29
C PHE A 934 -38.64 17.06 43.12
N GLN A 935 -39.12 17.20 41.88
CA GLN A 935 -40.51 17.62 41.60
C GLN A 935 -41.25 16.67 40.66
N ASP A 936 -42.42 16.23 41.12
CA ASP A 936 -43.33 15.32 40.43
C ASP A 936 -43.98 15.94 39.18
N GLY A 937 -44.01 15.12 38.13
CA GLY A 937 -44.81 15.28 36.94
C GLY A 937 -45.41 13.92 36.57
N ALA A 938 -46.29 13.42 37.42
CA ALA A 938 -47.06 12.18 37.29
C ALA A 938 -46.25 10.88 37.40
N GLN A 939 -46.39 10.28 38.59
CA GLN A 939 -46.33 8.86 38.94
C GLN A 939 -45.07 8.40 39.68
N THR A 940 -45.20 8.45 41.00
CA THR A 940 -44.72 7.45 41.97
C THR A 940 -43.20 7.37 42.14
N LEU A 941 -42.68 8.08 43.14
CA LEU A 941 -41.48 7.64 43.87
C LEU A 941 -41.85 6.35 44.63
N ALA A 942 -41.76 5.21 43.95
CA ALA A 942 -41.85 3.92 44.61
C ALA A 942 -40.52 3.66 45.32
N ILE A 943 -40.44 4.03 46.59
CA ILE A 943 -39.43 3.46 47.49
C ILE A 943 -39.83 1.98 47.67
N GLU A 944 -39.42 1.11 46.74
CA GLU A 944 -39.59 -0.33 46.91
C GLU A 944 -38.74 -0.79 48.11
N ALA A 945 -39.27 -1.78 48.84
CA ALA A 945 -38.76 -2.23 50.13
C ALA A 945 -37.22 -2.34 50.22
N GLY A 946 -36.61 -1.65 51.19
CA GLY A 946 -35.20 -1.83 51.55
C GLY A 946 -34.25 -0.67 51.21
N PHE A 947 -34.73 0.58 51.09
CA PHE A 947 -33.84 1.74 50.98
C PHE A 947 -32.96 1.87 52.25
N THR A 948 -31.65 1.74 52.06
CA THR A 948 -30.60 2.11 53.01
C THR A 948 -29.64 3.03 52.27
N GLY A 949 -29.99 4.31 52.11
CA GLY A 949 -29.14 5.32 51.47
C GLY A 949 -28.63 6.34 52.49
N THR A 950 -27.35 6.69 52.39
CA THR A 950 -26.77 7.84 53.10
C THR A 950 -26.68 9.00 52.12
N LEU A 951 -27.26 10.16 52.48
CA LEU A 951 -27.01 11.43 51.78
C LEU A 951 -25.95 12.18 52.60
N SER A 952 -24.74 12.33 52.05
CA SER A 952 -23.59 12.93 52.76
C SER A 952 -22.91 14.03 51.93
N GLU A 953 -22.38 15.05 52.62
CA GLU A 953 -21.51 16.13 52.09
C GLU A 953 -22.21 17.33 51.40
N PHE A 954 -23.19 17.95 52.08
CA PHE A 954 -23.83 19.20 51.64
C PHE A 954 -23.07 20.48 52.05
N GLY A 955 -23.05 21.47 51.16
CA GLY A 955 -22.46 22.80 51.35
C GLY A 955 -23.39 23.83 52.03
N GLN A 956 -22.87 25.04 52.29
CA GLN A 956 -23.46 26.06 53.17
C GLN A 956 -24.83 26.66 52.77
N ASP A 957 -25.43 26.26 51.65
CA ASP A 957 -26.71 26.81 51.14
C ASP A 957 -27.59 25.76 50.41
N ASP A 958 -27.25 24.46 50.50
CA ASP A 958 -28.00 23.41 49.80
C ASP A 958 -29.37 23.15 50.46
N ARG A 959 -30.43 23.01 49.65
CA ARG A 959 -31.78 22.64 50.08
C ARG A 959 -32.19 21.31 49.48
N ILE A 960 -32.58 20.35 50.32
CA ILE A 960 -33.24 19.10 49.90
C ILE A 960 -34.75 19.32 50.03
N GLN A 961 -35.51 19.20 48.94
CA GLN A 961 -36.97 19.20 48.94
C GLN A 961 -37.49 17.86 48.44
N LEU A 962 -38.24 17.15 49.28
CA LEU A 962 -39.04 15.97 48.90
C LEU A 962 -40.50 16.41 48.80
N LEU A 963 -41.13 16.29 47.62
CA LEU A 963 -42.49 16.79 47.37
C LEU A 963 -43.41 15.65 46.86
N GLY A 964 -44.47 15.35 47.64
CA GLY A 964 -45.70 14.66 47.22
C GLY A 964 -45.62 13.13 47.02
N PHE A 965 -46.33 12.37 47.86
CA PHE A 965 -46.69 10.98 47.56
C PHE A 965 -48.13 10.97 47.01
N THR A 966 -48.53 10.03 46.14
CA THR A 966 -49.95 9.81 45.84
C THR A 966 -50.19 8.33 45.49
N GLY A 967 -51.10 7.69 46.24
CA GLY A 967 -51.85 6.50 45.78
C GLY A 967 -51.29 5.09 46.09
N ALA A 968 -51.99 4.42 47.01
CA ALA A 968 -52.23 2.97 47.18
C ALA A 968 -51.05 2.01 47.52
N GLN A 969 -51.03 1.62 48.81
CA GLN A 969 -50.37 0.44 49.40
C GLN A 969 -48.83 0.43 49.40
N ALA A 970 -48.22 1.39 50.08
CA ALA A 970 -46.90 1.19 50.68
C ALA A 970 -47.04 0.28 51.91
N THR A 971 -46.84 -1.03 51.75
CA THR A 971 -46.62 -1.90 52.93
C THR A 971 -45.13 -1.89 53.23
N LEU A 972 -44.72 -0.99 54.12
CA LEU A 972 -43.33 -0.82 54.56
C LEU A 972 -42.90 -2.00 55.44
N GLY A 973 -41.73 -2.57 55.15
CA GLY A 973 -41.06 -3.53 56.03
C GLY A 973 -40.26 -2.82 57.12
N ALA A 974 -39.97 -3.52 58.21
CA ALA A 974 -39.34 -2.94 59.41
C ALA A 974 -37.97 -2.28 59.16
N GLY A 975 -37.83 -0.98 59.51
CA GLY A 975 -36.54 -0.31 59.73
C GLY A 975 -36.23 1.00 58.98
N ASN A 976 -37.21 1.73 58.44
CA ASN A 976 -37.03 2.94 57.60
C ASN A 976 -36.11 4.03 58.21
N LEU A 977 -34.82 4.00 57.89
CA LEU A 977 -33.81 4.96 58.34
C LEU A 977 -33.45 5.93 57.21
N LEU A 978 -33.70 7.23 57.39
CA LEU A 978 -33.20 8.32 56.54
C LEU A 978 -32.08 9.05 57.30
N THR A 979 -30.82 8.86 56.87
CA THR A 979 -29.67 9.55 57.46
C THR A 979 -29.20 10.68 56.53
N VAL A 980 -29.23 11.92 57.01
CA VAL A 980 -28.77 13.11 56.28
C VAL A 980 -27.57 13.71 57.03
N THR A 981 -26.40 13.72 56.42
CA THR A 981 -25.17 14.30 57.01
C THR A 981 -24.69 15.47 56.15
N GLY A 982 -24.54 16.66 56.73
CA GLY A 982 -24.12 17.87 55.99
C GLY A 982 -23.08 18.71 56.73
N GLY A 983 -22.52 19.71 56.05
CA GLY A 983 -21.59 20.67 56.64
C GLY A 983 -22.31 21.84 57.34
N ALA A 984 -21.61 22.50 58.26
CA ALA A 984 -22.15 23.62 59.05
C ALA A 984 -22.77 24.72 58.15
N GLY A 985 -24.10 24.85 58.21
CA GLY A 985 -24.91 25.82 57.45
C GLY A 985 -25.93 25.22 56.46
N ALA A 986 -25.85 23.92 56.16
CA ALA A 986 -26.87 23.24 55.35
C ALA A 986 -28.21 23.12 56.12
N THR A 987 -29.35 23.25 55.43
CA THR A 987 -30.70 23.14 56.02
C THR A 987 -31.52 22.05 55.35
N LEU A 988 -32.13 21.15 56.15
CA LEU A 988 -33.07 20.13 55.66
C LEU A 988 -34.51 20.64 55.79
N THR A 989 -35.32 20.55 54.72
CA THR A 989 -36.76 20.83 54.78
C THR A 989 -37.54 19.66 54.18
N LEU A 990 -38.23 18.90 55.04
CA LEU A 990 -39.12 17.81 54.65
C LEU A 990 -40.57 18.32 54.63
N HIS A 991 -41.25 18.24 53.48
CA HIS A 991 -42.67 18.61 53.36
C HIS A 991 -43.48 17.39 52.93
N LEU A 992 -44.20 16.78 53.86
CA LEU A 992 -45.12 15.69 53.57
C LEU A 992 -46.49 16.27 53.19
N ASP A 993 -47.10 15.81 52.10
CA ASP A 993 -48.39 16.33 51.65
C ASP A 993 -49.47 15.95 52.68
N PRO A 994 -50.19 16.94 53.28
CA PRO A 994 -51.25 16.67 54.25
C PRO A 994 -52.47 15.93 53.67
N ALA A 995 -52.56 15.74 52.35
CA ALA A 995 -53.63 14.98 51.70
C ALA A 995 -53.43 13.45 51.75
N ASP A 996 -52.25 12.97 52.14
CA ASP A 996 -51.90 11.55 52.15
C ASP A 996 -52.16 10.86 53.51
N ASP A 997 -52.42 9.55 53.45
CA ASP A 997 -52.66 8.68 54.61
C ASP A 997 -51.36 7.96 55.02
N TYR A 998 -50.70 8.46 56.06
CA TYR A 998 -49.44 7.92 56.59
C TYR A 998 -49.65 7.03 57.83
N ALA A 999 -50.87 6.55 58.09
CA ALA A 999 -51.19 5.82 59.31
C ALA A 999 -50.29 4.59 59.54
N GLY A 1000 -49.54 4.60 60.65
CA GLY A 1000 -48.70 3.50 61.13
C GLY A 1000 -47.28 3.44 60.55
N MET A 1001 -46.80 4.53 59.93
CA MET A 1001 -45.42 4.66 59.48
C MET A 1001 -44.53 5.25 60.58
N ALA A 1002 -43.37 4.64 60.83
CA ALA A 1002 -42.33 5.19 61.71
C ALA A 1002 -41.17 5.73 60.85
N PHE A 1003 -40.70 6.94 61.16
CA PHE A 1003 -39.56 7.61 60.54
C PHE A 1003 -38.39 7.71 61.52
N THR A 1004 -37.16 7.55 61.02
CA THR A 1004 -35.94 7.91 61.76
C THR A 1004 -35.16 8.93 60.96
N VAL A 1005 -34.97 10.14 61.51
CA VAL A 1005 -34.19 11.24 60.92
C VAL A 1005 -33.01 11.58 61.82
N SER A 1006 -31.81 11.60 61.26
CA SER A 1006 -30.59 12.10 61.92
C SER A 1006 -29.95 13.15 61.03
N ALA A 1007 -29.73 14.34 61.61
CA ALA A 1007 -29.28 15.57 60.96
C ALA A 1007 -27.88 16.03 61.43
N ASP A 1008 -26.95 15.08 61.61
CA ASP A 1008 -25.62 15.37 62.15
C ASP A 1008 -24.82 16.34 61.24
N GLY A 1009 -24.51 17.53 61.77
CA GLY A 1009 -23.62 18.52 61.13
C GLY A 1009 -24.30 19.67 60.38
N LEU A 1010 -25.63 19.76 60.39
CA LEU A 1010 -26.41 20.82 59.74
C LEU A 1010 -26.35 22.16 60.50
N GLY A 1011 -26.87 23.24 59.89
CA GLY A 1011 -27.00 24.57 60.52
C GLY A 1011 -28.40 24.85 61.09
N GLY A 1012 -29.31 23.88 60.95
CA GLY A 1012 -30.71 23.90 61.38
C GLY A 1012 -31.61 23.06 60.46
N SER A 1013 -32.54 22.32 61.04
CA SER A 1013 -33.45 21.38 60.36
C SER A 1013 -34.91 21.77 60.60
N TYR A 1014 -35.74 21.72 59.56
CA TYR A 1014 -37.18 22.02 59.69
C TYR A 1014 -38.00 20.85 59.14
N LEU A 1015 -38.70 20.14 60.02
CA LEU A 1015 -39.65 19.09 59.68
C LEU A 1015 -41.03 19.50 60.21
N SER A 1016 -41.99 19.73 59.30
CA SER A 1016 -43.39 19.92 59.69
C SER A 1016 -44.27 18.85 59.05
N TYR A 1017 -45.00 18.13 59.90
CA TYR A 1017 -45.98 17.14 59.46
C TYR A 1017 -47.33 17.78 59.14
N GLY A 1018 -48.07 17.15 58.24
CA GLY A 1018 -49.54 17.23 58.24
C GLY A 1018 -50.09 16.27 59.31
N PRO A 1019 -51.25 16.55 59.92
CA PRO A 1019 -51.74 15.94 61.18
C PRO A 1019 -52.20 14.46 61.11
N ALA A 1020 -51.55 13.60 60.33
CA ALA A 1020 -52.00 12.23 60.06
C ALA A 1020 -50.90 11.15 59.97
N ASN A 1021 -49.74 11.35 60.59
CA ASN A 1021 -48.81 10.24 60.88
C ASN A 1021 -49.17 9.61 62.24
N ALA A 1022 -49.08 8.29 62.38
CA ALA A 1022 -49.53 7.55 63.56
C ALA A 1022 -48.53 6.48 64.04
N GLY A 1023 -47.23 6.70 63.82
CA GLY A 1023 -46.17 5.77 64.19
C GLY A 1023 -45.16 6.40 65.14
N ASP A 1024 -44.50 5.54 65.93
CA ASP A 1024 -43.45 5.93 66.87
C ASP A 1024 -42.18 6.38 66.10
N ASP A 1025 -41.95 7.69 66.01
CA ASP A 1025 -40.89 8.33 65.23
C ASP A 1025 -39.61 8.60 66.08
N VAL A 1026 -38.46 8.77 65.43
CA VAL A 1026 -37.18 9.12 66.08
C VAL A 1026 -36.49 10.27 65.33
N PHE A 1027 -36.25 11.40 66.01
CA PHE A 1027 -35.57 12.58 65.45
C PHE A 1027 -34.31 12.95 66.24
N SER A 1028 -33.26 13.38 65.54
CA SER A 1028 -32.01 13.88 66.12
C SER A 1028 -31.49 15.08 65.32
N GLY A 1029 -31.55 16.28 65.89
CA GLY A 1029 -31.22 17.57 65.25
C GLY A 1029 -29.73 17.90 65.17
N GLY A 1030 -28.96 17.58 66.20
CA GLY A 1030 -27.50 17.73 66.16
C GLY A 1030 -27.05 19.15 66.51
N ASN A 1031 -26.58 19.95 65.54
CA ASN A 1031 -26.23 21.36 65.76
C ASN A 1031 -27.16 22.26 64.92
N GLY A 1032 -27.36 23.51 65.34
CA GLY A 1032 -28.27 24.45 64.71
C GLY A 1032 -29.60 24.54 65.46
N SER A 1033 -30.43 25.52 65.09
CA SER A 1033 -31.81 25.61 65.58
C SER A 1033 -32.71 24.71 64.75
N ASP A 1034 -33.25 23.68 65.37
CA ASP A 1034 -34.07 22.64 64.77
C ASP A 1034 -35.56 22.80 65.14
N ALA A 1035 -36.45 22.41 64.23
CA ALA A 1035 -37.89 22.38 64.48
C ALA A 1035 -38.46 21.01 64.09
N TYR A 1036 -38.95 20.27 65.08
CA TYR A 1036 -39.52 18.93 64.94
C TYR A 1036 -40.94 18.87 65.49
N ASP A 1037 -41.79 18.12 64.79
CA ASP A 1037 -43.17 17.80 65.14
C ASP A 1037 -43.31 16.27 65.07
N GLY A 1038 -43.65 15.59 66.17
CA GLY A 1038 -43.78 14.13 66.24
C GLY A 1038 -45.09 13.61 65.66
N GLY A 1039 -46.15 14.43 65.68
CA GLY A 1039 -47.45 14.05 65.13
C GLY A 1039 -48.24 13.11 66.06
N ALA A 1040 -48.33 11.82 65.73
CA ALA A 1040 -48.98 10.87 66.62
C ALA A 1040 -48.19 9.57 66.68
N GLY A 1041 -48.03 9.00 67.86
CA GLY A 1041 -47.04 7.95 68.11
C GLY A 1041 -46.40 8.16 69.47
N ASN A 1042 -45.55 7.24 69.90
CA ASN A 1042 -44.67 7.45 71.05
C ASN A 1042 -43.28 7.82 70.49
N ASP A 1043 -43.03 9.10 70.35
CA ASP A 1043 -41.93 9.64 69.57
C ASP A 1043 -40.68 9.90 70.43
N ALA A 1044 -39.50 9.76 69.84
CA ALA A 1044 -38.23 10.06 70.50
C ALA A 1044 -37.53 11.21 69.77
N ILE A 1045 -37.55 12.40 70.34
CA ILE A 1045 -37.07 13.63 69.72
C ILE A 1045 -35.86 14.15 70.49
N THR A 1046 -34.76 14.44 69.81
CA THR A 1046 -33.59 15.11 70.40
C THR A 1046 -33.21 16.32 69.55
N GLY A 1047 -33.24 17.53 70.13
CA GLY A 1047 -32.86 18.78 69.48
C GLY A 1047 -31.36 18.85 69.25
N GLY A 1048 -30.58 18.99 70.32
CA GLY A 1048 -29.12 18.96 70.27
C GLY A 1048 -28.51 20.29 70.69
N ALA A 1049 -27.94 21.05 69.77
CA ALA A 1049 -27.26 22.30 70.06
C ALA A 1049 -27.75 23.45 69.19
N GLY A 1050 -28.53 24.37 69.74
CA GLY A 1050 -29.14 25.53 69.11
C GLY A 1050 -30.49 25.81 69.77
N ASP A 1051 -31.16 26.90 69.38
CA ASP A 1051 -32.47 27.22 69.96
C ASP A 1051 -33.54 26.41 69.21
N ASP A 1052 -34.03 25.32 69.80
CA ASP A 1052 -34.86 24.31 69.14
C ASP A 1052 -36.37 24.50 69.41
N THR A 1053 -37.24 23.96 68.54
CA THR A 1053 -38.70 23.92 68.73
C THR A 1053 -39.21 22.50 68.49
N LEU A 1054 -39.54 21.78 69.56
CA LEU A 1054 -39.82 20.35 69.56
C LEU A 1054 -41.25 20.10 70.07
N LEU A 1055 -42.06 19.40 69.29
CA LEU A 1055 -43.44 19.05 69.64
C LEU A 1055 -43.61 17.52 69.57
N GLY A 1056 -43.99 16.86 70.66
CA GLY A 1056 -44.35 15.43 70.68
C GLY A 1056 -45.72 15.19 70.03
N ASN A 1057 -46.74 15.92 70.50
CA ASN A 1057 -48.15 15.82 70.14
C ASN A 1057 -48.87 14.58 70.71
N LEU A 1058 -49.40 13.66 69.89
CA LEU A 1058 -50.31 12.61 70.39
C LEU A 1058 -49.56 11.30 70.70
N GLY A 1059 -49.35 10.99 71.98
CA GLY A 1059 -48.86 9.70 72.48
C GLY A 1059 -47.85 9.93 73.60
N ASN A 1060 -47.16 8.88 74.05
CA ASN A 1060 -46.23 8.99 75.17
C ASN A 1060 -44.81 9.24 74.64
N ASP A 1061 -44.44 10.51 74.56
CA ASP A 1061 -43.26 10.98 73.86
C ASP A 1061 -42.04 11.11 74.78
N SER A 1062 -40.85 11.13 74.18
CA SER A 1062 -39.57 11.35 74.83
C SER A 1062 -38.84 12.46 74.10
N VAL A 1063 -38.90 13.68 74.61
CA VAL A 1063 -38.35 14.88 73.97
C VAL A 1063 -37.19 15.45 74.81
N ASP A 1064 -36.05 15.72 74.17
CA ASP A 1064 -34.83 16.25 74.80
C ASP A 1064 -34.34 17.47 73.98
N GLY A 1065 -34.46 18.68 74.55
CA GLY A 1065 -34.06 19.94 73.90
C GLY A 1065 -32.56 20.00 73.65
N GLY A 1066 -31.77 19.85 74.70
CA GLY A 1066 -30.31 19.73 74.62
C GLY A 1066 -29.60 20.99 75.10
N SER A 1067 -29.09 21.83 74.21
CA SER A 1067 -28.36 23.03 74.57
C SER A 1067 -28.76 24.20 73.68
N GLY A 1068 -29.15 25.32 74.27
CA GLY A 1068 -29.77 26.43 73.57
C GLY A 1068 -31.00 26.90 74.34
N ALA A 1069 -31.71 27.89 73.81
CA ALA A 1069 -33.00 28.28 74.39
C ALA A 1069 -34.12 27.52 73.65
N ASP A 1070 -34.55 26.41 74.23
CA ASP A 1070 -35.43 25.44 73.56
C ASP A 1070 -36.91 25.64 73.90
N SER A 1071 -37.78 25.29 72.97
CA SER A 1071 -39.24 25.25 73.15
C SER A 1071 -39.71 23.80 72.98
N VAL A 1072 -39.98 23.12 74.09
CA VAL A 1072 -40.32 21.69 74.14
C VAL A 1072 -41.78 21.52 74.56
N SER A 1073 -42.56 20.71 73.82
CA SER A 1073 -43.92 20.35 74.19
C SER A 1073 -44.17 18.85 74.07
N GLY A 1074 -44.77 18.24 75.08
CA GLY A 1074 -45.18 16.82 75.09
C GLY A 1074 -46.46 16.62 74.28
N GLY A 1075 -47.55 17.26 74.67
CA GLY A 1075 -48.80 17.25 73.92
C GLY A 1075 -49.90 16.52 74.66
N THR A 1076 -50.27 15.31 74.23
CA THR A 1076 -51.20 14.45 74.97
C THR A 1076 -50.60 13.06 75.13
N GLY A 1077 -50.59 12.52 76.34
CA GLY A 1077 -49.95 11.24 76.66
C GLY A 1077 -49.10 11.40 77.91
N ASP A 1078 -48.54 10.30 78.43
CA ASP A 1078 -47.62 10.40 79.57
C ASP A 1078 -46.19 10.59 79.02
N ASP A 1079 -45.70 11.83 78.99
CA ASP A 1079 -44.49 12.24 78.29
C ASP A 1079 -43.25 12.32 79.18
N VAL A 1080 -42.07 12.24 78.57
CA VAL A 1080 -40.77 12.45 79.21
C VAL A 1080 -40.06 13.60 78.50
N LEU A 1081 -39.99 14.75 79.15
CA LEU A 1081 -39.47 15.98 78.57
C LEU A 1081 -38.22 16.46 79.28
N LYS A 1082 -37.26 16.95 78.51
CA LYS A 1082 -36.09 17.67 79.03
C LYS A 1082 -35.83 18.96 78.26
N GLY A 1083 -35.59 20.05 78.98
CA GLY A 1083 -35.10 21.30 78.40
C GLY A 1083 -33.63 21.16 78.05
N GLY A 1084 -32.78 21.02 79.06
CA GLY A 1084 -31.35 20.78 78.89
C GLY A 1084 -30.53 21.92 79.47
N SER A 1085 -29.84 22.70 78.64
CA SER A 1085 -29.03 23.83 79.08
C SER A 1085 -29.31 25.07 78.27
N GLY A 1086 -29.61 26.18 78.93
CA GLY A 1086 -30.08 27.41 78.31
C GLY A 1086 -31.47 27.74 78.86
N ILE A 1087 -32.08 28.82 78.38
CA ILE A 1087 -33.36 29.28 78.94
C ILE A 1087 -34.48 28.61 78.17
N ASP A 1088 -35.05 27.57 78.74
CA ASP A 1088 -35.98 26.67 78.07
C ASP A 1088 -37.44 26.98 78.44
N VAL A 1089 -38.34 26.67 77.51
CA VAL A 1089 -39.78 26.65 77.71
C VAL A 1089 -40.28 25.22 77.50
N VAL A 1090 -40.76 24.59 78.56
CA VAL A 1090 -41.22 23.19 78.54
C VAL A 1090 -42.69 23.09 78.93
N ASP A 1091 -43.51 22.46 78.09
CA ASP A 1091 -44.95 22.26 78.31
C ASP A 1091 -45.30 20.76 78.21
N GLY A 1092 -45.68 20.13 79.32
CA GLY A 1092 -46.07 18.71 79.37
C GLY A 1092 -47.29 18.45 78.50
N GLY A 1093 -48.41 19.08 78.84
CA GLY A 1093 -49.66 18.97 78.09
C GLY A 1093 -50.69 18.14 78.85
N ASP A 1094 -51.47 17.31 78.17
CA ASP A 1094 -52.46 16.43 78.82
C ASP A 1094 -51.83 15.05 79.10
N GLY A 1095 -51.72 14.63 80.35
CA GLY A 1095 -51.22 13.31 80.77
C GLY A 1095 -50.36 13.43 82.01
N ASN A 1096 -49.75 12.33 82.47
CA ASN A 1096 -48.88 12.36 83.65
C ASN A 1096 -47.43 12.45 83.20
N ASP A 1097 -46.91 13.67 83.13
CA ASP A 1097 -45.65 13.95 82.47
C ASP A 1097 -44.47 13.93 83.45
N THR A 1098 -43.29 13.60 82.94
CA THR A 1098 -42.03 13.69 83.67
C THR A 1098 -41.13 14.72 83.01
N ILE A 1099 -40.95 15.85 83.66
CA ILE A 1099 -40.26 17.03 83.13
C ILE A 1099 -38.99 17.33 83.94
N ASP A 1100 -37.87 17.54 83.24
CA ASP A 1100 -36.60 18.02 83.79
C ASP A 1100 -36.09 19.21 82.95
N ALA A 1101 -36.32 20.44 83.42
CA ALA A 1101 -36.01 21.65 82.66
C ALA A 1101 -34.50 21.82 82.47
N GLY A 1102 -33.71 21.53 83.49
CA GLY A 1102 -32.27 21.37 83.38
C GLY A 1102 -31.49 22.52 84.02
N SER A 1103 -30.78 23.31 83.23
CA SER A 1103 -29.93 24.39 83.74
C SER A 1103 -30.15 25.72 83.03
N ASP A 1104 -29.99 26.80 83.78
CA ASP A 1104 -30.39 28.18 83.49
C ASP A 1104 -31.88 28.42 83.84
N ALA A 1105 -32.39 29.63 83.60
CA ALA A 1105 -33.65 30.08 84.20
C ALA A 1105 -34.86 29.69 83.33
N ASP A 1106 -35.48 28.56 83.64
CA ASP A 1106 -36.45 27.91 82.76
C ASP A 1106 -37.90 28.27 83.07
N THR A 1107 -38.79 28.06 82.11
CA THR A 1107 -40.25 28.16 82.31
C THR A 1107 -40.91 26.82 82.00
N VAL A 1108 -41.53 26.22 83.00
CA VAL A 1108 -42.17 24.91 82.88
C VAL A 1108 -43.66 24.97 83.22
N ASN A 1109 -44.46 24.26 82.43
CA ASN A 1109 -45.84 23.95 82.70
C ASN A 1109 -46.04 22.43 82.59
N GLY A 1110 -46.52 21.76 83.64
CA GLY A 1110 -46.85 20.33 83.60
C GLY A 1110 -48.08 20.09 82.74
N GLY A 1111 -49.16 20.82 82.99
CA GLY A 1111 -50.36 20.79 82.16
C GLY A 1111 -51.52 20.14 82.89
N ALA A 1112 -52.03 19.00 82.43
CA ALA A 1112 -53.19 18.34 83.01
C ALA A 1112 -52.91 16.85 83.25
N GLY A 1113 -52.82 16.44 84.50
CA GLY A 1113 -52.53 15.09 84.97
C GLY A 1113 -51.65 15.18 86.21
N ASP A 1114 -51.22 14.06 86.75
CA ASP A 1114 -50.39 14.02 87.95
C ASP A 1114 -48.90 14.09 87.54
N ASP A 1115 -48.37 15.30 87.40
CA ASP A 1115 -47.06 15.55 86.78
C ASP A 1115 -45.87 15.47 87.76
N VAL A 1116 -44.69 15.16 87.25
CA VAL A 1116 -43.41 15.25 87.98
C VAL A 1116 -42.54 16.31 87.31
N VAL A 1117 -42.44 17.48 87.92
CA VAL A 1117 -41.75 18.65 87.37
C VAL A 1117 -40.49 18.99 88.16
N LYS A 1118 -39.35 19.10 87.48
CA LYS A 1118 -38.10 19.61 88.05
C LYS A 1118 -37.59 20.81 87.26
N GLY A 1119 -37.32 21.92 87.96
CA GLY A 1119 -36.64 23.09 87.39
C GLY A 1119 -35.17 22.78 87.15
N GLY A 1120 -34.43 22.49 88.21
CA GLY A 1120 -33.04 22.06 88.10
C GLY A 1120 -32.10 23.11 88.68
N SER A 1121 -31.28 23.76 87.87
CA SER A 1121 -30.42 24.84 88.36
C SER A 1121 -30.66 26.13 87.63
N GLY A 1122 -31.09 27.18 88.31
CA GLY A 1122 -31.53 28.39 87.66
C GLY A 1122 -32.53 29.12 88.55
N ASP A 1123 -32.99 30.27 88.10
CA ASP A 1123 -34.14 30.92 88.75
C ASP A 1123 -35.39 30.51 87.97
N ASP A 1124 -35.96 29.35 88.30
CA ASP A 1124 -36.95 28.69 87.45
C ASP A 1124 -38.37 29.15 87.75
N ARG A 1125 -39.25 29.11 86.75
CA ARG A 1125 -40.69 29.33 86.90
C ARG A 1125 -41.45 28.05 86.61
N LEU A 1126 -42.05 27.43 87.62
CA LEU A 1126 -42.69 26.13 87.51
C LEU A 1126 -44.19 26.23 87.79
N THR A 1127 -44.99 25.65 86.90
CA THR A 1127 -46.44 25.49 87.04
C THR A 1127 -46.73 24.00 86.93
N GLY A 1128 -47.39 23.41 87.93
CA GLY A 1128 -47.80 21.99 87.86
C GLY A 1128 -48.93 21.86 86.86
N GLY A 1129 -50.07 22.45 87.19
CA GLY A 1129 -51.22 22.48 86.30
C GLY A 1129 -52.39 21.82 87.00
N ALA A 1130 -53.25 21.10 86.28
CA ALA A 1130 -54.41 20.43 86.86
C ALA A 1130 -54.13 18.95 87.16
N GLY A 1131 -54.01 18.56 88.43
CA GLY A 1131 -53.82 17.19 88.87
C GLY A 1131 -53.15 17.14 90.24
N ASP A 1132 -52.62 16.02 90.68
CA ASP A 1132 -51.86 15.98 91.93
C ASP A 1132 -50.35 15.98 91.60
N ASP A 1133 -49.76 17.18 91.46
CA ASP A 1133 -48.41 17.35 90.91
C ASP A 1133 -47.29 17.25 91.94
N ALA A 1134 -46.10 16.81 91.51
CA ALA A 1134 -44.87 16.80 92.30
C ALA A 1134 -43.80 17.71 91.69
N LEU A 1135 -43.54 18.84 92.34
CA LEU A 1135 -42.62 19.88 91.87
C LEU A 1135 -41.32 19.94 92.69
N SER A 1136 -40.20 20.23 92.02
CA SER A 1136 -38.90 20.51 92.63
C SER A 1136 -38.25 21.68 91.91
N GLY A 1137 -37.86 22.72 92.65
CA GLY A 1137 -37.18 23.90 92.07
C GLY A 1137 -35.71 23.61 91.78
N GLY A 1138 -35.06 22.92 92.72
CA GLY A 1138 -33.63 22.62 92.64
C GLY A 1138 -32.80 23.75 93.25
N SER A 1139 -31.89 24.35 92.47
CA SER A 1139 -30.98 25.38 92.97
C SER A 1139 -31.14 26.71 92.25
N GLY A 1140 -31.52 27.73 93.01
CA GLY A 1140 -31.60 29.13 92.56
C GLY A 1140 -32.84 29.76 93.18
N HIS A 1141 -33.34 30.85 92.62
CA HIS A 1141 -34.53 31.54 93.12
C HIS A 1141 -35.77 31.12 92.34
N ASP A 1142 -36.40 30.03 92.77
CA ASP A 1142 -37.48 29.43 91.99
C ASP A 1142 -38.85 30.05 92.31
N SER A 1143 -39.76 30.02 91.34
CA SER A 1143 -41.11 30.58 91.42
C SER A 1143 -42.14 29.52 91.04
N PHE A 1144 -42.89 29.06 92.03
CA PHE A 1144 -43.95 28.06 91.85
C PHE A 1144 -45.30 28.74 91.70
N VAL A 1145 -46.02 28.43 90.62
CA VAL A 1145 -47.25 29.14 90.22
C VAL A 1145 -48.46 28.26 90.47
N PHE A 1146 -49.46 28.80 91.16
CA PHE A 1146 -50.70 28.10 91.46
C PHE A 1146 -51.94 28.92 91.12
N ALA A 1147 -52.93 28.24 90.55
CA ALA A 1147 -54.26 28.78 90.29
C ALA A 1147 -55.35 27.86 90.89
N ALA A 1148 -56.61 28.27 90.77
CA ALA A 1148 -57.74 27.43 91.19
C ALA A 1148 -57.94 26.27 90.20
N GLY A 1149 -58.20 25.06 90.72
CA GLY A 1149 -58.39 23.86 89.91
C GLY A 1149 -57.12 23.07 89.62
N PHE A 1150 -56.02 23.40 90.30
CA PHE A 1150 -54.73 22.75 90.14
C PHE A 1150 -54.60 21.40 90.86
N GLY A 1151 -55.44 21.09 91.86
CA GLY A 1151 -55.42 19.81 92.58
C GLY A 1151 -54.51 19.80 93.82
N HIS A 1152 -53.96 18.64 94.19
CA HIS A 1152 -53.15 18.45 95.40
C HIS A 1152 -51.65 18.37 95.12
N ASP A 1153 -51.04 19.54 94.92
CA ASP A 1153 -49.64 19.64 94.53
C ASP A 1153 -48.67 19.56 95.71
N ALA A 1154 -47.46 19.07 95.47
CA ALA A 1154 -46.39 18.95 96.45
C ALA A 1154 -45.07 19.52 95.94
N ILE A 1155 -44.48 20.45 96.69
CA ILE A 1155 -43.12 20.95 96.46
C ILE A 1155 -42.14 20.19 97.39
N GLY A 1156 -41.14 19.55 96.79
CA GLY A 1156 -40.20 18.67 97.49
C GLY A 1156 -39.07 19.38 98.25
N ASP A 1157 -38.65 20.55 97.79
CA ASP A 1157 -37.37 21.19 98.15
C ASP A 1157 -37.44 22.71 98.38
N PHE A 1158 -38.61 23.24 98.74
CA PHE A 1158 -38.85 24.67 98.93
C PHE A 1158 -37.83 25.35 99.88
N THR A 1159 -37.06 26.30 99.36
CA THR A 1159 -35.96 26.97 100.06
C THR A 1159 -36.38 28.36 100.56
N LEU A 1160 -36.46 28.52 101.89
CA LEU A 1160 -36.99 29.75 102.52
C LEU A 1160 -36.01 30.92 102.65
N THR A 1161 -34.70 30.66 102.64
CA THR A 1161 -33.70 31.71 102.96
C THR A 1161 -32.36 31.46 102.27
N GLY A 1162 -31.75 32.51 101.73
CA GLY A 1162 -30.39 32.44 101.15
C GLY A 1162 -30.32 33.06 99.77
N SER A 1163 -29.24 32.77 99.04
CA SER A 1163 -29.03 33.19 97.64
C SER A 1163 -29.73 32.27 96.62
N GLY A 1164 -30.83 31.65 97.05
CA GLY A 1164 -31.64 30.72 96.27
C GLY A 1164 -32.92 30.47 97.05
N SER A 1165 -33.59 31.57 97.42
CA SER A 1165 -34.86 31.54 98.15
C SER A 1165 -36.01 31.55 97.18
N ASP A 1166 -36.93 30.61 97.35
CA ASP A 1166 -38.03 30.35 96.43
C ASP A 1166 -39.25 31.19 96.77
N THR A 1167 -40.17 31.30 95.82
CA THR A 1167 -41.42 32.02 95.98
C THR A 1167 -42.60 31.21 95.44
N ILE A 1168 -43.76 31.41 96.06
CA ILE A 1168 -45.04 30.85 95.60
C ILE A 1168 -45.87 32.00 95.05
N GLN A 1169 -46.23 31.92 93.78
CA GLN A 1169 -47.10 32.88 93.11
C GLN A 1169 -48.52 32.31 93.00
N PHE A 1170 -49.49 33.04 93.57
CA PHE A 1170 -50.90 32.74 93.40
C PHE A 1170 -51.55 33.65 92.36
N ASP A 1171 -52.31 33.07 91.44
CA ASP A 1171 -53.14 33.81 90.49
C ASP A 1171 -54.27 34.58 91.18
N ALA A 1172 -54.77 35.61 90.48
CA ALA A 1172 -55.88 36.41 90.95
C ALA A 1172 -57.09 35.48 91.16
N ASP A 1173 -57.64 35.47 92.38
CA ASP A 1173 -58.78 34.68 92.86
C ASP A 1173 -58.46 33.51 93.80
N VAL A 1174 -57.18 33.13 94.01
CA VAL A 1174 -56.83 32.09 95.01
C VAL A 1174 -56.80 32.65 96.43
N PHE A 1175 -55.93 33.63 96.70
CA PHE A 1175 -55.82 34.29 98.00
C PHE A 1175 -55.69 35.81 97.86
N ALA A 1176 -56.36 36.57 98.73
CA ALA A 1176 -56.28 38.04 98.74
C ALA A 1176 -54.98 38.60 99.34
N GLY A 1177 -54.09 37.75 99.86
CA GLY A 1177 -52.82 38.12 100.49
C GLY A 1177 -52.36 37.15 101.58
N PHE A 1178 -51.15 37.36 102.11
CA PHE A 1178 -50.46 36.44 103.02
C PHE A 1178 -51.26 36.04 104.28
N ALA A 1179 -52.06 36.95 104.85
CA ALA A 1179 -52.88 36.63 106.01
C ALA A 1179 -53.91 35.52 105.72
N ALA A 1180 -54.46 35.48 104.50
CA ALA A 1180 -55.40 34.44 104.09
C ALA A 1180 -54.69 33.09 103.88
N VAL A 1181 -53.46 33.11 103.34
CA VAL A 1181 -52.60 31.92 103.24
C VAL A 1181 -52.30 31.36 104.63
N GLN A 1182 -51.96 32.21 105.60
CA GLN A 1182 -51.65 31.79 106.96
C GLN A 1182 -52.85 31.15 107.69
N ASP A 1183 -54.07 31.64 107.44
CA ASP A 1183 -55.30 31.05 107.98
C ASP A 1183 -55.63 29.69 107.33
N ALA A 1184 -55.17 29.46 106.09
CA ALA A 1184 -55.39 28.25 105.31
C ALA A 1184 -54.29 27.19 105.45
N ALA A 1185 -53.18 27.51 106.10
CA ALA A 1185 -52.02 26.64 106.24
C ALA A 1185 -52.02 25.87 107.57
N GLU A 1186 -51.80 24.55 107.51
CA GLU A 1186 -51.65 23.66 108.66
C GLU A 1186 -50.30 22.93 108.62
N GLN A 1187 -49.66 22.77 109.78
CA GLN A 1187 -48.49 21.91 109.90
C GLN A 1187 -48.94 20.44 110.03
N VAL A 1188 -48.56 19.60 109.07
CA VAL A 1188 -48.86 18.17 109.04
C VAL A 1188 -47.55 17.38 109.07
N GLY A 1189 -47.20 16.82 110.23
CA GLY A 1189 -45.92 16.12 110.39
C GLY A 1189 -44.72 17.05 110.21
N HIS A 1190 -43.89 16.80 109.20
CA HIS A 1190 -42.75 17.64 108.83
C HIS A 1190 -43.07 18.64 107.70
N ASP A 1191 -44.29 18.61 107.17
CA ASP A 1191 -44.70 19.33 105.97
C ASP A 1191 -45.72 20.43 106.32
N VAL A 1192 -45.85 21.45 105.47
CA VAL A 1192 -46.93 22.45 105.54
C VAL A 1192 -47.95 22.12 104.47
N VAL A 1193 -49.22 22.06 104.82
CA VAL A 1193 -50.32 21.91 103.84
C VAL A 1193 -51.15 23.18 103.85
N ILE A 1194 -51.21 23.86 102.70
CA ILE A 1194 -52.03 25.05 102.46
C ILE A 1194 -53.29 24.59 101.73
N THR A 1195 -54.45 24.62 102.38
CA THR A 1195 -55.71 24.20 101.75
C THR A 1195 -56.33 25.37 101.00
N LEU A 1196 -56.44 25.27 99.68
CA LEU A 1196 -57.02 26.32 98.84
C LEU A 1196 -58.55 26.24 98.85
N ASP A 1197 -59.11 25.04 98.64
CA ASP A 1197 -60.53 24.73 98.78
C ASP A 1197 -60.78 23.22 99.04
N ASP A 1198 -62.02 22.74 98.86
CA ASP A 1198 -62.41 21.35 99.13
C ASP A 1198 -61.68 20.30 98.26
N HIS A 1199 -61.05 20.70 97.15
CA HIS A 1199 -60.40 19.80 96.19
C HIS A 1199 -58.98 20.24 95.79
N ASN A 1200 -58.47 21.36 96.31
CA ASN A 1200 -57.16 21.90 95.95
C ASN A 1200 -56.32 22.17 97.21
N ALA A 1201 -55.07 21.69 97.26
CA ALA A 1201 -54.13 21.98 98.35
C ALA A 1201 -52.68 21.98 97.88
N LEU A 1202 -51.83 22.80 98.49
CA LEU A 1202 -50.39 22.83 98.25
C LEU A 1202 -49.63 22.29 99.46
N THR A 1203 -48.80 21.27 99.28
CA THR A 1203 -47.92 20.70 100.30
C THR A 1203 -46.48 21.16 100.11
N LEU A 1204 -45.91 21.81 101.11
CA LEU A 1204 -44.49 22.14 101.17
C LEU A 1204 -43.77 21.12 102.05
N SER A 1205 -43.00 20.24 101.42
CA SER A 1205 -42.31 19.15 102.10
C SER A 1205 -41.21 19.69 103.03
N ASN A 1206 -41.04 19.05 104.19
CA ASN A 1206 -40.01 19.37 105.18
C ASN A 1206 -39.93 20.85 105.61
N THR A 1207 -41.04 21.58 105.45
CA THR A 1207 -41.14 23.01 105.74
C THR A 1207 -41.82 23.24 107.09
N ALA A 1208 -41.31 24.19 107.88
CA ALA A 1208 -41.94 24.59 109.13
C ALA A 1208 -42.85 25.79 108.89
N LEU A 1209 -44.13 25.69 109.24
CA LEU A 1209 -45.14 26.75 109.05
C LEU A 1209 -44.73 28.08 109.69
N ALA A 1210 -44.02 28.05 110.82
CA ALA A 1210 -43.55 29.24 111.51
C ALA A 1210 -42.43 30.00 110.77
N SER A 1211 -41.82 29.40 109.75
CA SER A 1211 -40.73 29.97 108.98
C SER A 1211 -41.20 30.70 107.71
N LEU A 1212 -42.46 30.51 107.30
CA LEU A 1212 -43.05 31.20 106.15
C LEU A 1212 -43.36 32.68 106.50
N THR A 1213 -43.10 33.57 105.55
CA THR A 1213 -43.28 35.02 105.64
C THR A 1213 -43.97 35.56 104.39
N ALA A 1214 -44.42 36.82 104.43
CA ALA A 1214 -45.06 37.44 103.27
C ALA A 1214 -44.15 37.59 102.05
N ASP A 1215 -42.82 37.53 102.22
CA ASP A 1215 -41.87 37.66 101.10
C ASP A 1215 -41.76 36.37 100.26
N ASP A 1216 -42.14 35.22 100.84
CA ASP A 1216 -42.17 33.91 100.18
C ASP A 1216 -43.38 33.77 99.24
N PHE A 1217 -44.29 34.75 99.24
CA PHE A 1217 -45.52 34.72 98.45
C PHE A 1217 -45.65 35.94 97.55
N ARG A 1218 -46.08 35.71 96.32
CA ARG A 1218 -46.47 36.73 95.35
C ARG A 1218 -47.97 36.58 95.05
N PHE A 1219 -48.68 37.69 95.00
CA PHE A 1219 -50.11 37.74 94.68
C PHE A 1219 -50.28 38.61 93.44
N ALA A 1220 -51.05 38.13 92.46
CA ALA A 1220 -51.41 38.96 91.30
C ALA A 1220 -52.11 40.26 91.75
N ALA A 1221 -51.78 41.38 91.09
CA ALA A 1221 -52.23 42.72 91.48
C ALA A 1221 -53.68 43.04 91.07
#